data_AF-A0A2E3WWJ9-F1
#
_entry.id   AF-A0A2E3WWJ9-F1
#
_cell.length_a   1.000
_cell.length_b   1.000
_cell.length_c   1.000
_cell.angle_alpha   90.00
_cell.angle_beta   90.00
_cell.angle_gamma   90.00
#
_symmetry.space_group_name_H-M   'P 1'
#
loop_
_entity.id
_entity.type
_entity.pdbx_description
1 polymer ?
#
loop_
_entity_poly.entity_id
_entity_poly.type
_entity_poly.pdbx_seq_one_letter_code
_entity_poly.pdbx_strand_id
1 'polypeptide(L)'
;MRLLRPAFAIFSLLSLVLIFQNCGLGFKVNEYDDSASNNLGGSDTEKLEELLIPSLTLFNFGSITSRIPTPTRELDNSFPPSSPSTNFLEGQVYLPPAPPQQSLRDLHNINPNTEVDFTRPTLPPMRSTIDGRVGVNLRAKGHPDSIVLTFNLFKPEALEEPLYKASKEIHKSLYDSATIHEISEHSDGAPSLFSYSEMFAHSGFHGGRPHYAICDAKDKATTNPYRCGDSNDCYRFHLVTFQSSSTSNQVAAFSREVEIEISNPKTSLAAIDRITPLGNQLNGTIWGDPNCDQDCSSETMLEPMFTSDGRLLVFRTDKTNFDPQDSKYAFISTDSEACDITQFSERRTISHAPYDSDINSRYGFAKKPFKDPQGKVIPDNVIMEGTYPWVDREGKNLFMFVNNRTNTRVQGDLEKTIYETKHSIEMMGITDEEYWCRDAMDKSFSPGSPKNVRATESFAGLRFLTLAGEWTNGKMVSVDSLLNPFDFGHFYGNKCSQFLRLYSSGQEWIRLSGSRFVGYTNLPEGRKYIGITGNSHFIDSPENLFHRYKNLKPYSNKDMVWTMQTGRVTQDLAFDEYVSPYVFIYSDMSGSLSFGSDGLFKYQDGYQKETQSIDENQRRLQNSSTSEIMDIPSYGSIKGPGRIEPVALGGIVGKGFYLSENSELTYPVEQTTKNQNQFSNRPLHASLFVAPSNIEDTPLPLITFPNDSVLQISRHKVVLIDNTGEILLTAVLPKDLSFENGNFSHITLINETPKRLIKILINGNPIFVAENFDVPLMSEGAEIKLGSQSRDSLAGWIDEFKVIFENPNYESICNHAFGTMVHVTNEASQSIKNRTQFFLESEKQILIQQLTHGQADLRPLCLTDYNDPKGIVYFDLPENVISLRDSILSPEGHAVFNENLPSFTRNSFCLNCHTASSTGKLALDALNEGQVPSEFDVRRRPSAPPQYTSGFIPKWINEESSPSHTVGSQQMFFTDYLKATSDSP
;
A
#
# COMPACT_ATOMS: atom_id res chain seq x y z
N MET A 1 28.11 -15.29 -51.19
CA MET A 1 28.55 -16.51 -50.46
C MET A 1 27.37 -16.96 -49.60
N ARG A 2 26.80 -18.20 -49.64
CA ARG A 2 27.26 -19.54 -50.10
C ARG A 2 28.53 -19.98 -49.35
N LEU A 3 28.69 -21.12 -48.65
CA LEU A 3 28.01 -22.45 -48.47
C LEU A 3 28.33 -22.98 -47.03
N LEU A 4 27.75 -24.00 -46.35
CA LEU A 4 26.56 -24.91 -46.38
C LEU A 4 26.11 -25.14 -44.89
N ARG A 5 25.50 -26.18 -44.26
CA ARG A 5 25.22 -27.66 -44.39
C ARG A 5 26.47 -28.59 -44.35
N PRO A 6 26.44 -29.81 -43.75
CA PRO A 6 25.43 -30.91 -43.88
C PRO A 6 25.00 -31.61 -42.54
N ALA A 7 24.27 -32.75 -42.46
CA ALA A 7 23.10 -33.33 -43.19
C ALA A 7 22.63 -34.68 -42.54
N PHE A 8 21.81 -35.49 -43.25
CA PHE A 8 21.14 -36.79 -42.94
C PHE A 8 19.81 -36.71 -42.14
N ALA A 9 18.75 -37.55 -42.32
CA ALA A 9 18.23 -38.49 -43.36
C ALA A 9 16.89 -39.13 -42.84
N ILE A 10 16.04 -40.00 -43.44
CA ILE A 10 15.43 -40.42 -44.76
C ILE A 10 14.37 -41.49 -44.34
N PHE A 11 13.18 -41.77 -44.89
CA PHE A 11 12.40 -41.52 -46.13
C PHE A 11 11.26 -40.47 -45.92
N SER A 12 10.31 -40.08 -46.81
CA SER A 12 9.65 -40.57 -48.06
C SER A 12 8.41 -41.50 -47.86
N LEU A 13 7.41 -41.66 -48.77
CA LEU A 13 7.38 -41.49 -50.24
C LEU A 13 5.95 -41.35 -50.88
N LEU A 14 5.80 -40.52 -51.95
CA LEU A 14 4.80 -40.53 -53.07
C LEU A 14 3.25 -40.42 -52.77
N SER A 15 2.33 -40.08 -53.70
CA SER A 15 2.36 -39.91 -55.19
C SER A 15 1.30 -38.91 -55.75
N LEU A 16 1.35 -38.60 -57.06
CA LEU A 16 0.42 -37.72 -57.84
C LEU A 16 -0.69 -38.51 -58.60
N VAL A 17 -1.73 -37.84 -59.17
CA VAL A 17 -2.10 -37.81 -60.64
C VAL A 17 -3.60 -37.44 -60.98
N LEU A 18 -3.80 -36.29 -61.67
CA LEU A 18 -4.76 -35.89 -62.75
C LEU A 18 -6.34 -36.03 -62.71
N ILE A 19 -7.00 -34.88 -62.99
CA ILE A 19 -8.10 -34.56 -63.96
C ILE A 19 -9.45 -35.35 -63.99
N PHE A 20 -10.60 -34.67 -63.77
CA PHE A 20 -11.70 -34.44 -64.78
C PHE A 20 -12.81 -33.45 -64.30
N GLN A 21 -13.94 -33.29 -65.03
CA GLN A 21 -14.87 -32.13 -64.99
C GLN A 21 -16.36 -32.45 -64.68
N ASN A 22 -17.09 -31.38 -64.31
CA ASN A 22 -18.50 -31.05 -64.68
C ASN A 22 -19.72 -31.66 -63.94
N CYS A 23 -20.84 -30.92 -64.10
CA CYS A 23 -22.22 -31.10 -63.59
C CYS A 23 -22.44 -30.80 -62.09
N GLY A 24 -23.50 -30.10 -61.65
CA GLY A 24 -24.49 -29.30 -62.40
C GLY A 24 -25.88 -29.20 -61.73
N LEU A 25 -26.51 -28.01 -61.79
CA LEU A 25 -27.89 -27.67 -61.33
C LEU A 25 -28.11 -27.59 -59.79
N GLY A 26 -28.86 -26.61 -59.24
CA GLY A 26 -29.34 -25.34 -59.83
C GLY A 26 -30.51 -24.65 -59.08
N PHE A 27 -30.55 -23.30 -59.14
CA PHE A 27 -31.69 -22.40 -58.81
C PHE A 27 -32.15 -22.30 -57.33
N LYS A 28 -32.80 -21.22 -56.84
CA LYS A 28 -33.23 -19.96 -57.49
C LYS A 28 -33.16 -18.73 -56.55
N VAL A 29 -33.17 -17.55 -57.16
CA VAL A 29 -33.10 -16.18 -56.60
C VAL A 29 -34.50 -15.63 -56.25
N ASN A 30 -34.58 -14.73 -55.26
CA ASN A 30 -35.32 -13.42 -55.19
C ASN A 30 -35.47 -13.01 -53.71
N GLU A 31 -35.02 -11.83 -53.26
CA GLU A 31 -35.63 -10.49 -53.44
C GLU A 31 -37.03 -10.34 -52.83
N TYR A 32 -37.15 -9.58 -51.73
CA TYR A 32 -37.92 -8.31 -51.73
C TYR A 32 -37.50 -7.38 -50.57
N ASP A 33 -37.93 -6.12 -50.65
CA ASP A 33 -37.63 -5.00 -49.75
C ASP A 33 -38.94 -4.46 -49.10
N ASP A 34 -38.89 -3.28 -48.49
CA ASP A 34 -39.98 -2.37 -48.09
C ASP A 34 -40.76 -2.64 -46.77
N SER A 35 -40.25 -2.00 -45.71
CA SER A 35 -40.82 -0.81 -45.04
C SER A 35 -42.25 -0.75 -44.42
N ALA A 36 -42.34 0.13 -43.41
CA ALA A 36 -43.49 0.93 -42.95
C ALA A 36 -44.58 0.36 -42.00
N SER A 37 -44.83 1.14 -40.93
CA SER A 37 -46.08 1.26 -40.14
C SER A 37 -46.39 0.13 -39.12
N ASN A 38 -47.17 0.33 -38.05
CA ASN A 38 -48.12 1.40 -37.70
C ASN A 38 -48.09 1.79 -36.20
N ASN A 39 -48.68 2.95 -35.87
CA ASN A 39 -49.06 3.38 -34.51
C ASN A 39 -50.50 2.90 -34.14
N LEU A 40 -50.98 3.29 -32.94
CA LEU A 40 -52.32 3.07 -32.30
C LEU A 40 -52.34 1.93 -31.25
N GLY A 41 -53.10 2.00 -30.14
CA GLY A 41 -53.83 3.15 -29.55
C GLY A 41 -55.17 2.78 -28.88
N GLY A 42 -55.21 2.75 -27.53
CA GLY A 42 -56.43 2.47 -26.72
C GLY A 42 -56.83 0.98 -26.63
N SER A 43 -57.79 0.56 -25.78
CA SER A 43 -58.44 1.22 -24.63
C SER A 43 -59.31 0.22 -23.82
N ASP A 44 -59.27 0.31 -22.48
CA ASP A 44 -60.38 0.11 -21.52
C ASP A 44 -61.12 -1.24 -21.26
N THR A 45 -61.64 -1.31 -20.02
CA THR A 45 -62.83 -2.05 -19.48
C THR A 45 -62.81 -3.56 -19.08
N GLU A 46 -62.78 -3.75 -17.74
CA GLU A 46 -63.79 -4.45 -16.88
C GLU A 46 -63.85 -5.99 -16.60
N LYS A 47 -63.99 -6.25 -15.28
CA LYS A 47 -64.84 -7.23 -14.55
C LYS A 47 -64.54 -8.74 -14.53
N LEU A 48 -64.28 -9.25 -13.31
CA LEU A 48 -65.28 -10.02 -12.54
C LEU A 48 -64.98 -9.97 -11.02
N GLU A 49 -65.99 -10.22 -10.17
CA GLU A 49 -65.98 -10.07 -8.70
C GLU A 49 -66.29 -11.40 -7.95
N GLU A 50 -66.63 -11.32 -6.64
CA GLU A 50 -67.15 -12.38 -5.73
C GLU A 50 -66.13 -13.38 -5.11
N LEU A 51 -66.23 -13.87 -3.85
CA LEU A 51 -67.06 -13.49 -2.68
C LEU A 51 -66.47 -14.06 -1.34
N LEU A 52 -66.58 -13.28 -0.23
CA LEU A 52 -66.56 -13.65 1.22
C LEU A 52 -65.26 -14.21 1.89
N ILE A 53 -64.80 -13.90 3.13
CA ILE A 53 -65.34 -13.40 4.45
C ILE A 53 -65.72 -14.54 5.45
N PRO A 54 -65.32 -14.54 6.75
CA PRO A 54 -64.21 -13.82 7.43
C PRO A 54 -63.52 -14.53 8.67
N SER A 55 -62.56 -13.81 9.28
CA SER A 55 -62.07 -13.80 10.70
C SER A 55 -62.64 -14.71 11.81
N LEU A 56 -61.76 -15.19 12.72
CA LEU A 56 -61.81 -15.10 14.21
C LEU A 56 -60.57 -15.82 14.84
N THR A 57 -60.27 -15.83 16.16
CA THR A 57 -59.68 -14.75 17.01
C THR A 57 -58.77 -15.35 18.13
N LEU A 58 -57.80 -14.56 18.66
CA LEU A 58 -56.97 -14.68 19.90
C LEU A 58 -57.19 -15.85 20.90
N PHE A 59 -56.08 -16.43 21.41
CA PHE A 59 -55.77 -16.47 22.87
C PHE A 59 -54.29 -16.85 23.18
N ASN A 60 -53.72 -16.30 24.28
CA ASN A 60 -52.49 -16.78 24.95
C ASN A 60 -52.83 -17.93 25.93
N PHE A 61 -51.96 -18.62 26.69
CA PHE A 61 -50.56 -18.44 27.16
C PHE A 61 -49.97 -19.83 27.49
N GLY A 62 -48.65 -20.00 27.59
CA GLY A 62 -48.08 -21.20 28.23
C GLY A 62 -46.56 -21.37 28.14
N SER A 63 -45.88 -21.41 29.29
CA SER A 63 -44.46 -21.77 29.44
C SER A 63 -44.30 -23.05 30.25
N ILE A 64 -43.26 -23.88 30.01
CA ILE A 64 -42.50 -24.66 31.01
C ILE A 64 -41.30 -25.39 30.34
N THR A 65 -40.43 -26.00 31.13
CA THR A 65 -38.99 -26.19 30.89
C THR A 65 -38.52 -27.59 30.45
N SER A 66 -37.38 -27.60 29.76
CA SER A 66 -36.32 -28.64 29.75
C SER A 66 -36.57 -30.01 29.08
N ARG A 67 -35.64 -30.43 28.21
CA ARG A 67 -34.55 -31.41 28.54
C ARG A 67 -33.62 -31.66 27.34
N ILE A 68 -32.40 -32.10 27.64
CA ILE A 68 -31.40 -32.61 26.69
C ILE A 68 -31.70 -34.11 26.42
N PRO A 69 -31.51 -34.59 25.18
CA PRO A 69 -30.61 -35.74 24.99
C PRO A 69 -29.69 -35.62 23.77
N THR A 70 -28.42 -36.01 23.95
CA THR A 70 -27.50 -36.33 22.86
C THR A 70 -27.93 -37.61 22.13
N PRO A 71 -27.48 -37.82 20.89
CA PRO A 71 -26.86 -39.11 20.61
C PRO A 71 -25.57 -39.01 19.77
N THR A 72 -24.60 -39.85 20.12
CA THR A 72 -23.43 -40.20 19.30
C THR A 72 -23.79 -41.22 18.22
N ARG A 73 -23.08 -41.22 17.08
CA ARG A 73 -22.84 -42.46 16.32
C ARG A 73 -21.53 -42.42 15.54
N GLU A 74 -21.00 -43.61 15.26
CA GLU A 74 -19.63 -43.83 14.79
C GLU A 74 -19.43 -43.67 13.27
N LEU A 75 -18.16 -43.53 12.88
CA LEU A 75 -17.68 -43.62 11.50
C LEU A 75 -17.72 -45.09 11.02
N ASP A 76 -18.12 -45.32 9.77
CA ASP A 76 -17.89 -46.57 9.05
C ASP A 76 -16.97 -46.30 7.85
N ASN A 77 -16.03 -47.22 7.59
CA ASN A 77 -14.89 -47.04 6.69
C ASN A 77 -14.92 -48.06 5.55
N SER A 78 -15.57 -47.77 4.43
CA SER A 78 -15.31 -48.49 3.16
C SER A 78 -15.88 -47.84 1.90
N PHE A 79 -15.06 -47.03 1.20
CA PHE A 79 -15.18 -46.82 -0.26
C PHE A 79 -13.78 -46.72 -0.89
N PRO A 80 -13.41 -47.57 -1.87
CA PRO A 80 -12.12 -47.49 -2.55
C PRO A 80 -12.17 -46.49 -3.73
N PRO A 81 -11.18 -45.59 -3.87
CA PRO A 81 -11.07 -44.75 -5.06
C PRO A 81 -10.46 -45.56 -6.22
N SER A 82 -11.23 -45.74 -7.29
CA SER A 82 -10.75 -46.25 -8.59
C SER A 82 -10.95 -45.20 -9.70
N SER A 83 -10.06 -44.23 -9.75
CA SER A 83 -9.91 -43.25 -10.83
C SER A 83 -8.55 -43.43 -11.52
N PRO A 84 -8.43 -43.13 -12.82
CA PRO A 84 -7.24 -43.50 -13.60
C PRO A 84 -6.03 -42.64 -13.25
N SER A 85 -4.86 -43.28 -13.20
CA SER A 85 -3.57 -42.64 -12.97
C SER A 85 -3.16 -41.74 -14.15
N THR A 86 -3.49 -40.45 -14.06
CA THR A 86 -2.73 -39.42 -14.78
C THR A 86 -1.36 -39.30 -14.12
N ASN A 87 -0.30 -39.66 -14.84
CA ASN A 87 1.06 -39.46 -14.36
C ASN A 87 1.35 -37.96 -14.30
N PHE A 88 1.18 -37.37 -13.11
CA PHE A 88 1.86 -36.12 -12.78
C PHE A 88 3.35 -36.33 -12.98
N LEU A 89 4.03 -35.39 -13.64
CA LEU A 89 5.49 -35.38 -13.67
C LEU A 89 5.98 -35.11 -12.25
N GLU A 90 6.92 -35.91 -11.75
CA GLU A 90 7.50 -35.77 -10.40
C GLU A 90 8.49 -34.59 -10.28
N GLY A 91 8.10 -33.42 -10.79
CA GLY A 91 8.61 -32.16 -10.28
C GLY A 91 8.08 -31.98 -8.86
N GLN A 92 8.86 -32.35 -7.84
CA GLN A 92 8.48 -32.07 -6.46
C GLN A 92 8.29 -30.57 -6.29
N VAL A 93 7.05 -30.15 -6.07
CA VAL A 93 6.74 -28.78 -5.67
C VAL A 93 7.21 -28.64 -4.22
N TYR A 94 8.47 -28.23 -4.06
CA TYR A 94 9.09 -27.92 -2.77
C TYR A 94 8.42 -26.67 -2.18
N LEU A 95 7.25 -26.88 -1.58
CA LEU A 95 6.60 -25.87 -0.76
C LEU A 95 7.51 -25.63 0.47
N PRO A 96 7.88 -24.39 0.80
CA PRO A 96 8.71 -24.09 1.97
C PRO A 96 7.97 -24.40 3.28
N PRO A 97 8.67 -24.44 4.44
CA PRO A 97 8.02 -24.35 5.74
C PRO A 97 7.20 -23.05 5.87
N ALA A 98 6.26 -23.07 6.82
CA ALA A 98 5.57 -21.87 7.28
C ALA A 98 6.56 -20.75 7.71
N PRO A 99 6.27 -19.47 7.45
CA PRO A 99 6.91 -18.38 8.15
C PRO A 99 6.50 -18.33 9.63
N PRO A 100 7.32 -17.73 10.53
CA PRO A 100 7.09 -17.77 11.98
C PRO A 100 5.74 -17.20 12.46
N GLN A 101 5.16 -16.24 11.72
CA GLN A 101 4.08 -15.36 12.20
C GLN A 101 2.69 -15.66 11.60
N GLN A 102 2.46 -16.83 10.99
CA GLN A 102 1.21 -17.11 10.27
C GLN A 102 -0.07 -16.92 11.10
N SER A 103 -0.03 -17.22 12.40
CA SER A 103 -1.20 -17.26 13.28
C SER A 103 -1.88 -15.90 13.54
N LEU A 104 -1.24 -14.77 13.19
CA LEU A 104 -1.74 -13.43 13.49
C LEU A 104 -2.11 -12.58 12.26
N ARG A 105 -1.67 -12.96 11.05
CA ARG A 105 -1.82 -12.14 9.84
C ARG A 105 -2.90 -12.67 8.92
N ASP A 106 -4.15 -12.31 9.17
CA ASP A 106 -5.18 -12.41 8.12
C ASP A 106 -4.84 -11.40 7.01
N LEU A 107 -4.58 -11.86 5.78
CA LEU A 107 -4.34 -11.01 4.60
C LEU A 107 -5.58 -10.18 4.22
N HIS A 108 -6.74 -10.57 4.73
CA HIS A 108 -8.01 -9.92 4.46
C HIS A 108 -8.57 -9.33 5.73
N ASN A 109 -8.82 -8.03 5.67
CA ASN A 109 -9.36 -7.31 6.80
C ASN A 109 -10.88 -7.45 6.94
N ILE A 110 -11.53 -8.36 6.21
CA ILE A 110 -12.99 -8.54 6.23
C ILE A 110 -13.33 -10.03 6.26
N ASN A 111 -14.18 -10.43 7.21
CA ASN A 111 -14.63 -11.81 7.41
C ASN A 111 -15.52 -12.29 6.23
N PRO A 112 -15.16 -13.37 5.51
CA PRO A 112 -15.98 -13.88 4.41
C PRO A 112 -17.31 -14.49 4.87
N ASN A 113 -17.40 -14.96 6.12
CA ASN A 113 -18.60 -15.64 6.64
C ASN A 113 -19.70 -14.66 7.06
N THR A 114 -19.39 -13.37 7.21
CA THR A 114 -20.37 -12.34 7.62
C THR A 114 -20.43 -11.14 6.67
N GLU A 115 -19.40 -10.90 5.84
CA GLU A 115 -19.18 -9.71 5.00
C GLU A 115 -19.13 -8.35 5.73
N VAL A 116 -19.43 -8.32 7.03
CA VAL A 116 -19.52 -7.11 7.89
C VAL A 116 -18.85 -7.29 9.26
N ASP A 117 -17.73 -8.03 9.31
CA ASP A 117 -16.74 -7.90 10.38
C ASP A 117 -15.37 -7.53 9.82
N PHE A 118 -14.78 -6.44 10.33
CA PHE A 118 -13.35 -6.18 10.15
C PHE A 118 -12.50 -7.13 11.00
N THR A 119 -11.26 -7.43 10.61
CA THR A 119 -10.34 -8.25 11.45
C THR A 119 -9.36 -7.42 12.31
N ARG A 120 -9.18 -6.13 12.01
CA ARG A 120 -8.47 -5.13 12.85
C ARG A 120 -9.05 -3.72 12.68
N PRO A 121 -8.64 -2.73 13.50
CA PRO A 121 -8.97 -1.32 13.29
C PRO A 121 -8.68 -0.84 11.87
N THR A 122 -9.60 -0.05 11.33
CA THR A 122 -9.52 0.42 9.94
C THR A 122 -10.19 1.78 9.80
N LEU A 123 -9.51 2.69 9.12
CA LEU A 123 -10.05 3.94 8.58
C LEU A 123 -10.48 3.70 7.12
N PRO A 124 -11.70 4.08 6.70
CA PRO A 124 -12.09 4.03 5.29
C PRO A 124 -11.30 5.04 4.45
N PRO A 125 -11.05 4.76 3.15
CA PRO A 125 -10.41 5.70 2.23
C PRO A 125 -11.41 6.80 1.81
N MET A 126 -11.19 8.04 2.24
CA MET A 126 -12.16 9.14 2.16
C MET A 126 -11.50 10.43 1.66
N ARG A 127 -11.90 10.93 0.48
CA ARG A 127 -11.41 12.23 0.03
C ARG A 127 -11.95 13.31 0.94
N SER A 128 -11.04 13.92 1.69
CA SER A 128 -11.32 14.82 2.79
C SER A 128 -10.89 16.25 2.47
N THR A 129 -11.51 17.20 3.17
CA THR A 129 -11.08 18.59 3.28
C THR A 129 -9.63 18.69 3.73
N ILE A 130 -9.10 19.89 3.64
CA ILE A 130 -7.69 20.17 3.82
C ILE A 130 -7.17 19.93 5.24
N ASP A 131 -8.06 20.09 6.23
CA ASP A 131 -7.84 19.74 7.64
C ASP A 131 -8.11 18.25 7.95
N GLY A 132 -8.58 17.50 6.95
CA GLY A 132 -8.90 16.08 7.00
C GLY A 132 -10.29 15.73 7.56
N ARG A 133 -11.08 16.70 8.06
CA ARG A 133 -12.29 16.39 8.86
C ARG A 133 -13.50 16.00 8.04
N VAL A 134 -13.88 16.77 7.04
CA VAL A 134 -15.10 16.51 6.25
C VAL A 134 -14.70 15.77 4.99
N GLY A 135 -15.25 14.58 4.75
CA GLY A 135 -14.86 13.75 3.61
C GLY A 135 -16.01 13.05 2.91
N VAL A 136 -15.80 12.71 1.64
CA VAL A 136 -16.80 12.11 0.74
C VAL A 136 -16.44 10.67 0.38
N ASN A 137 -17.46 9.84 0.16
CA ASN A 137 -17.27 8.51 -0.44
C ASN A 137 -16.72 8.65 -1.87
N LEU A 138 -15.58 8.02 -2.15
CA LEU A 138 -14.93 8.02 -3.46
C LEU A 138 -15.78 7.50 -4.63
N ARG A 139 -16.81 6.69 -4.35
CA ARG A 139 -17.78 6.17 -5.31
C ARG A 139 -19.15 6.06 -4.64
N ALA A 140 -20.19 6.40 -5.40
CA ALA A 140 -21.58 6.37 -4.95
C ALA A 140 -22.03 5.00 -4.37
N LYS A 141 -22.98 5.04 -3.42
CA LYS A 141 -23.70 3.87 -2.87
C LYS A 141 -25.08 3.73 -3.53
N GLY A 142 -25.71 2.56 -3.43
CA GLY A 142 -27.10 2.34 -3.89
C GLY A 142 -27.29 1.56 -5.21
N HIS A 143 -28.55 1.37 -5.62
CA HIS A 143 -28.89 0.81 -6.94
C HIS A 143 -28.70 1.91 -8.02
N PRO A 144 -28.58 1.61 -9.33
CA PRO A 144 -28.57 2.66 -10.36
C PRO A 144 -29.72 3.66 -10.23
N ASP A 145 -30.93 3.18 -9.89
CA ASP A 145 -32.13 4.02 -9.72
C ASP A 145 -32.25 4.69 -8.33
N SER A 146 -31.22 4.62 -7.47
CA SER A 146 -31.23 5.18 -6.12
C SER A 146 -29.82 5.43 -5.60
N ILE A 147 -29.15 6.42 -6.19
CA ILE A 147 -27.76 6.73 -5.87
C ILE A 147 -27.67 7.61 -4.61
N VAL A 148 -26.71 7.28 -3.75
CA VAL A 148 -26.51 7.93 -2.45
C VAL A 148 -25.07 8.40 -2.33
N LEU A 149 -24.90 9.72 -2.27
CA LEU A 149 -23.67 10.35 -1.81
C LEU A 149 -23.65 10.35 -0.28
N THR A 150 -22.46 10.26 0.31
CA THR A 150 -22.31 10.38 1.77
C THR A 150 -21.17 11.33 2.06
N PHE A 151 -21.45 12.33 2.87
CA PHE A 151 -20.45 13.13 3.56
C PHE A 151 -20.27 12.58 4.97
N ASN A 152 -19.04 12.60 5.45
CA ASN A 152 -18.60 11.86 6.62
C ASN A 152 -17.69 12.81 7.39
N LEU A 153 -17.88 12.93 8.70
CA LEU A 153 -17.13 13.81 9.57
C LEU A 153 -16.21 12.96 10.44
N PHE A 154 -14.90 13.15 10.32
CA PHE A 154 -13.91 12.52 11.18
C PHE A 154 -13.81 13.25 12.53
N LYS A 155 -13.85 12.45 13.60
CA LYS A 155 -13.90 12.87 15.00
C LYS A 155 -12.74 12.23 15.76
N PRO A 156 -11.50 12.75 15.61
CA PRO A 156 -10.34 12.35 16.41
C PRO A 156 -10.63 12.25 17.91
N GLU A 157 -11.51 13.14 18.40
CA GLU A 157 -11.96 13.23 19.79
C GLU A 157 -12.77 12.01 20.28
N ALA A 158 -13.27 11.16 19.39
CA ALA A 158 -14.07 9.97 19.73
C ALA A 158 -13.21 8.69 19.90
N LEU A 159 -11.88 8.83 20.02
CA LEU A 159 -10.93 7.73 20.12
C LEU A 159 -10.24 7.69 21.48
N GLU A 160 -10.66 6.77 22.35
CA GLU A 160 -10.21 6.65 23.73
C GLU A 160 -8.83 5.95 23.88
N GLU A 161 -8.49 5.05 22.96
CA GLU A 161 -7.23 4.29 22.94
C GLU A 161 -6.53 4.36 21.56
N PRO A 162 -5.21 4.12 21.45
CA PRO A 162 -4.50 4.20 20.17
C PRO A 162 -5.14 3.37 19.06
N LEU A 163 -5.18 3.92 17.83
CA LEU A 163 -5.89 3.34 16.69
C LEU A 163 -5.54 1.86 16.43
N TYR A 164 -4.29 1.45 16.67
CA TYR A 164 -3.83 0.08 16.48
C TYR A 164 -4.25 -0.90 17.61
N LYS A 165 -4.75 -0.40 18.75
CA LYS A 165 -5.35 -1.17 19.85
C LYS A 165 -6.88 -1.23 19.79
N ALA A 166 -7.47 -0.22 19.15
CA ALA A 166 -8.90 0.02 19.12
C ALA A 166 -9.75 -1.20 18.72
N SER A 167 -11.06 -1.14 18.96
CA SER A 167 -11.96 -2.17 18.42
C SER A 167 -11.95 -2.19 16.88
N LYS A 168 -12.17 -3.37 16.28
CA LYS A 168 -12.44 -3.51 14.83
C LYS A 168 -13.62 -2.67 14.33
N GLU A 169 -14.49 -2.19 15.22
CA GLU A 169 -15.66 -1.38 14.89
C GLU A 169 -15.42 0.14 15.07
N ILE A 170 -14.20 0.57 15.38
CA ILE A 170 -13.89 1.96 15.77
C ILE A 170 -14.30 3.02 14.74
N HIS A 171 -14.40 2.65 13.45
CA HIS A 171 -14.94 3.51 12.40
C HIS A 171 -16.39 3.98 12.67
N LYS A 172 -17.18 3.27 13.51
CA LYS A 172 -18.54 3.65 13.89
C LYS A 172 -18.60 4.81 14.91
N SER A 173 -17.54 5.00 15.72
CA SER A 173 -17.45 6.12 16.67
C SER A 173 -16.61 7.27 16.10
N LEU A 174 -15.50 6.95 15.41
CA LEU A 174 -14.60 7.91 14.77
C LEU A 174 -15.26 8.75 13.68
N TYR A 175 -16.36 8.29 13.08
CA TYR A 175 -17.05 9.02 12.03
C TYR A 175 -18.49 9.34 12.45
N ASP A 176 -18.94 10.53 12.08
CA ASP A 176 -20.36 10.81 11.84
C ASP A 176 -20.63 10.79 10.31
N SER A 177 -21.88 10.67 9.87
CA SER A 177 -22.19 10.53 8.44
C SER A 177 -23.59 11.02 8.07
N ALA A 178 -23.64 11.96 7.12
CA ALA A 178 -24.85 12.47 6.51
C ALA A 178 -24.93 12.03 5.04
N THR A 179 -26.02 11.34 4.70
CA THR A 179 -26.32 10.92 3.32
C THR A 179 -27.18 11.98 2.62
N ILE A 180 -26.78 12.37 1.42
CA ILE A 180 -27.71 12.99 0.47
C ILE A 180 -28.07 11.94 -0.57
N HIS A 181 -29.38 11.73 -0.74
CA HIS A 181 -29.91 10.97 -1.84
C HIS A 181 -29.80 11.80 -3.12
N GLU A 182 -29.06 11.30 -4.11
CA GLU A 182 -29.23 11.76 -5.48
C GLU A 182 -30.58 11.20 -5.96
N ILE A 183 -31.47 12.12 -6.30
CA ILE A 183 -32.91 11.91 -6.42
C ILE A 183 -33.22 10.93 -7.55
N SER A 184 -33.85 9.80 -7.23
CA SER A 184 -34.56 9.01 -8.24
C SER A 184 -35.72 9.85 -8.80
N GLU A 185 -36.06 9.66 -10.08
CA GLU A 185 -36.95 10.54 -10.87
C GLU A 185 -38.37 10.78 -10.31
N HIS A 186 -38.71 10.17 -9.18
CA HIS A 186 -40.06 10.04 -8.62
C HIS A 186 -40.18 10.49 -7.15
N SER A 187 -39.34 11.41 -6.65
CA SER A 187 -39.51 12.01 -5.30
C SER A 187 -39.64 13.53 -5.31
N ASP A 188 -40.77 14.01 -4.78
CA ASP A 188 -41.15 15.43 -4.82
C ASP A 188 -40.27 16.33 -3.96
N GLY A 189 -39.58 17.28 -4.60
CA GLY A 189 -39.17 18.54 -3.98
C GLY A 189 -37.90 18.54 -3.10
N ALA A 190 -37.15 17.44 -3.02
CA ALA A 190 -35.82 17.47 -2.41
C ALA A 190 -34.81 18.25 -3.30
N PRO A 191 -33.79 18.92 -2.73
CA PRO A 191 -32.73 19.56 -3.51
C PRO A 191 -31.62 18.55 -3.85
N SER A 192 -31.48 18.17 -5.13
CA SER A 192 -30.33 17.36 -5.56
C SER A 192 -29.05 18.18 -5.68
N LEU A 193 -27.90 17.53 -5.48
CA LEU A 193 -26.57 18.15 -5.64
C LEU A 193 -26.18 18.32 -7.11
N PHE A 194 -26.65 17.44 -7.98
CA PHE A 194 -26.55 17.54 -9.44
C PHE A 194 -27.92 17.16 -10.02
N SER A 195 -28.27 17.56 -11.25
CA SER A 195 -29.57 17.14 -11.81
C SER A 195 -29.49 15.70 -12.31
N TYR A 196 -30.41 14.83 -11.88
CA TYR A 196 -30.37 13.39 -12.20
C TYR A 196 -30.45 13.15 -13.72
N SER A 197 -31.27 13.95 -14.40
CA SER A 197 -31.40 14.01 -15.86
C SER A 197 -30.10 14.38 -16.57
N GLU A 198 -29.26 15.24 -16.00
CA GLU A 198 -27.96 15.55 -16.60
C GLU A 198 -26.93 14.47 -16.25
N MET A 199 -26.93 13.91 -15.04
CA MET A 199 -25.97 12.88 -14.62
C MET A 199 -26.13 11.52 -15.32
N PHE A 200 -27.36 11.05 -15.54
CA PHE A 200 -27.61 9.63 -15.87
C PHE A 200 -28.37 9.36 -17.17
N ALA A 201 -28.86 10.38 -17.89
CA ALA A 201 -29.71 10.17 -19.07
C ALA A 201 -29.13 9.19 -20.11
N HIS A 202 -27.81 9.26 -20.39
CA HIS A 202 -27.17 8.51 -21.47
C HIS A 202 -25.87 7.82 -21.02
N SER A 203 -25.97 6.86 -20.10
CA SER A 203 -24.90 5.90 -19.84
C SER A 203 -25.39 4.45 -20.04
N GLY A 204 -25.25 3.90 -21.25
CA GLY A 204 -25.54 2.49 -21.56
C GLY A 204 -24.70 1.46 -20.79
N PHE A 205 -23.79 1.90 -19.93
CA PHE A 205 -23.07 1.06 -18.96
C PHE A 205 -23.95 0.80 -17.72
N HIS A 206 -24.69 -0.31 -17.72
CA HIS A 206 -25.56 -0.79 -16.61
C HIS A 206 -24.78 -1.20 -15.33
N GLY A 207 -23.89 -0.35 -14.81
CA GLY A 207 -23.07 -0.63 -13.63
C GLY A 207 -21.99 0.41 -13.28
N GLY A 208 -21.78 1.43 -14.11
CA GLY A 208 -20.98 2.59 -13.75
C GLY A 208 -21.68 3.39 -12.63
N ARG A 209 -20.98 3.69 -11.54
CA ARG A 209 -21.43 4.68 -10.55
C ARG A 209 -20.40 5.81 -10.52
N PRO A 210 -20.80 7.09 -10.40
CA PRO A 210 -19.88 8.22 -10.39
C PRO A 210 -18.84 8.11 -9.27
N HIS A 211 -17.66 8.66 -9.56
CA HIS A 211 -16.53 8.79 -8.63
C HIS A 211 -16.35 10.26 -8.29
N TYR A 212 -16.26 10.58 -7.00
CA TYR A 212 -16.29 11.96 -6.50
C TYR A 212 -14.97 12.36 -5.83
N ALA A 213 -14.62 13.64 -5.96
CA ALA A 213 -13.55 14.28 -5.21
C ALA A 213 -14.02 15.57 -4.54
N ILE A 214 -13.27 15.97 -3.52
CA ILE A 214 -13.30 17.31 -2.94
C ILE A 214 -12.15 18.11 -3.56
N CYS A 215 -12.44 19.33 -4.04
CA CYS A 215 -11.44 20.35 -4.30
C CYS A 215 -11.61 21.47 -3.27
N ASP A 216 -10.63 21.56 -2.36
CA ASP A 216 -10.57 22.43 -1.19
C ASP A 216 -9.20 23.09 -1.15
N ALA A 217 -9.13 24.35 -1.63
CA ALA A 217 -7.88 25.03 -1.96
C ALA A 217 -7.48 26.07 -0.90
N LYS A 218 -6.18 26.08 -0.53
CA LYS A 218 -5.61 26.99 0.50
C LYS A 218 -5.80 28.48 0.19
N ASP A 219 -5.92 28.84 -1.08
CA ASP A 219 -5.99 30.22 -1.57
C ASP A 219 -7.41 30.80 -1.61
N LYS A 220 -8.44 30.05 -1.22
CA LYS A 220 -9.80 30.59 -1.02
C LYS A 220 -9.84 31.63 0.10
N ALA A 221 -10.64 32.68 -0.09
CA ALA A 221 -10.84 33.78 0.86
C ALA A 221 -11.44 33.36 2.22
N THR A 222 -11.99 32.15 2.32
CA THR A 222 -12.38 31.49 3.57
C THR A 222 -11.71 30.11 3.64
N THR A 223 -10.61 30.00 4.38
CA THR A 223 -9.93 28.72 4.63
C THR A 223 -10.80 27.81 5.50
N ASN A 224 -10.88 26.52 5.16
CA ASN A 224 -11.69 25.56 5.90
C ASN A 224 -10.94 24.95 7.11
N PRO A 225 -11.62 24.72 8.26
CA PRO A 225 -12.95 25.23 8.61
C PRO A 225 -12.92 26.72 8.95
N TYR A 226 -14.00 27.44 8.63
CA TYR A 226 -14.29 28.76 9.18
C TYR A 226 -15.42 28.68 10.21
N ARG A 227 -15.51 29.65 11.13
CA ARG A 227 -16.58 29.67 12.14
C ARG A 227 -17.87 30.17 11.52
N CYS A 228 -18.98 29.47 11.77
CA CYS A 228 -20.32 29.93 11.43
C CYS A 228 -21.23 29.88 12.68
N GLY A 229 -22.08 30.89 12.81
CA GLY A 229 -22.85 31.12 14.04
C GLY A 229 -21.97 31.22 15.30
N ASP A 230 -22.58 30.96 16.46
CA ASP A 230 -21.90 31.10 17.74
C ASP A 230 -21.01 29.90 18.11
N SER A 231 -21.28 28.70 17.59
CA SER A 231 -20.66 27.45 18.06
C SER A 231 -20.22 26.47 16.96
N ASN A 232 -20.46 26.76 15.68
CA ASN A 232 -20.33 25.77 14.61
C ASN A 232 -19.09 26.03 13.72
N ASP A 233 -18.60 24.96 13.10
CA ASP A 233 -17.66 25.05 11.97
C ASP A 233 -18.46 24.95 10.67
N CYS A 234 -18.06 25.69 9.65
CA CYS A 234 -18.53 25.50 8.29
C CYS A 234 -17.35 25.25 7.35
N TYR A 235 -17.61 24.48 6.30
CA TYR A 235 -16.66 24.04 5.28
C TYR A 235 -17.25 24.36 3.90
N ARG A 236 -16.50 25.03 3.01
CA ARG A 236 -16.90 25.31 1.61
C ARG A 236 -15.88 24.79 0.62
N PHE A 237 -16.30 23.86 -0.23
CA PHE A 237 -15.43 23.22 -1.22
C PHE A 237 -16.23 22.86 -2.48
N HIS A 238 -15.53 22.58 -3.57
CA HIS A 238 -16.17 22.05 -4.77
C HIS A 238 -16.21 20.52 -4.69
N LEU A 239 -17.42 19.96 -4.77
CA LEU A 239 -17.62 18.55 -5.07
C LEU A 239 -17.48 18.37 -6.59
N VAL A 240 -16.59 17.48 -7.03
CA VAL A 240 -16.28 17.24 -8.45
C VAL A 240 -16.56 15.79 -8.82
N THR A 241 -17.16 15.56 -10.00
CA THR A 241 -17.38 14.24 -10.60
C THR A 241 -17.17 14.27 -12.11
N PHE A 242 -17.04 13.10 -12.73
CA PHE A 242 -17.01 12.92 -14.19
C PHE A 242 -18.25 12.16 -14.68
N GLN A 243 -18.60 12.37 -15.95
CA GLN A 243 -19.66 11.65 -16.65
C GLN A 243 -19.26 11.39 -18.10
N SER A 244 -19.51 10.18 -18.62
CA SER A 244 -19.37 9.85 -20.04
C SER A 244 -20.74 9.80 -20.73
N SER A 245 -20.83 10.45 -21.89
CA SER A 245 -21.97 10.37 -22.82
C SER A 245 -21.87 9.12 -23.69
N SER A 246 -22.87 8.22 -23.62
CA SER A 246 -22.93 7.04 -24.48
C SER A 246 -23.45 7.32 -25.89
N THR A 247 -23.66 8.58 -26.27
CA THR A 247 -24.12 8.98 -27.61
C THR A 247 -23.11 9.83 -28.39
N SER A 248 -22.08 10.38 -27.74
CA SER A 248 -21.10 11.28 -28.38
C SER A 248 -19.62 10.93 -28.10
N ASN A 249 -19.33 9.79 -27.46
CA ASN A 249 -17.95 9.38 -27.08
C ASN A 249 -17.18 10.42 -26.24
N GLN A 250 -17.90 11.34 -25.59
CA GLN A 250 -17.35 12.43 -24.81
C GLN A 250 -17.47 12.21 -23.31
N VAL A 251 -16.56 12.82 -22.57
CA VAL A 251 -16.55 12.89 -21.10
C VAL A 251 -16.60 14.35 -20.68
N ALA A 252 -17.45 14.69 -19.73
CA ALA A 252 -17.47 16.02 -19.11
C ALA A 252 -17.16 15.91 -17.62
N ALA A 253 -16.45 16.91 -17.10
CA ALA A 253 -16.36 17.13 -15.66
C ALA A 253 -17.47 18.06 -15.18
N PHE A 254 -17.95 17.83 -13.97
CA PHE A 254 -18.95 18.65 -13.31
C PHE A 254 -18.45 19.02 -11.93
N SER A 255 -18.71 20.25 -11.50
CA SER A 255 -18.51 20.64 -10.11
C SER A 255 -19.71 21.40 -9.55
N ARG A 256 -19.87 21.36 -8.23
CA ARG A 256 -20.76 22.26 -7.50
C ARG A 256 -20.11 22.62 -6.17
N GLU A 257 -20.22 23.88 -5.77
CA GLU A 257 -19.80 24.27 -4.43
C GLU A 257 -20.81 23.76 -3.39
N VAL A 258 -20.31 23.26 -2.27
CA VAL A 258 -21.13 22.74 -1.16
C VAL A 258 -20.64 23.37 0.13
N GLU A 259 -21.57 23.89 0.92
CA GLU A 259 -21.35 24.29 2.31
C GLU A 259 -21.80 23.17 3.25
N ILE A 260 -20.94 22.75 4.18
CA ILE A 260 -21.28 21.78 5.23
C ILE A 260 -21.08 22.43 6.59
N GLU A 261 -22.11 22.40 7.42
CA GLU A 261 -22.15 22.93 8.77
C GLU A 261 -22.05 21.80 9.81
N ILE A 262 -21.13 21.95 10.75
CA ILE A 262 -20.81 20.97 11.79
C ILE A 262 -21.15 21.56 13.16
N SER A 263 -22.10 20.94 13.86
CA SER A 263 -22.40 21.25 15.25
C SER A 263 -21.40 20.60 16.20
N ASN A 264 -21.20 21.20 17.37
CA ASN A 264 -20.26 20.74 18.42
C ASN A 264 -18.86 20.37 17.88
N PRO A 265 -18.28 21.15 16.93
CA PRO A 265 -17.09 20.74 16.20
C PRO A 265 -15.90 20.56 17.13
N LYS A 266 -14.98 19.66 16.75
CA LYS A 266 -13.79 19.33 17.54
C LYS A 266 -14.17 18.82 18.94
N THR A 267 -15.16 17.93 18.99
CA THR A 267 -15.56 17.14 20.19
C THR A 267 -15.98 15.74 19.74
N SER A 268 -16.08 14.78 20.68
CA SER A 268 -16.63 13.44 20.39
C SER A 268 -18.11 13.45 19.98
N LEU A 269 -18.81 14.55 20.28
CA LEU A 269 -20.21 14.82 19.94
C LEU A 269 -20.37 15.64 18.65
N ALA A 270 -19.29 15.91 17.92
CA ALA A 270 -19.37 16.64 16.65
C ALA A 270 -20.23 15.90 15.63
N ALA A 271 -21.09 16.60 14.91
CA ALA A 271 -22.02 16.02 13.94
C ALA A 271 -22.27 16.95 12.76
N ILE A 272 -22.54 16.38 11.58
CA ILE A 272 -22.99 17.13 10.40
C ILE A 272 -24.43 17.58 10.67
N ASP A 273 -24.61 18.89 10.89
CA ASP A 273 -25.92 19.50 11.18
C ASP A 273 -26.68 19.76 9.89
N ARG A 274 -25.99 20.29 8.87
CA ARG A 274 -26.58 20.69 7.59
C ARG A 274 -25.59 20.61 6.44
N ILE A 275 -26.11 20.28 5.27
CA ILE A 275 -25.39 20.36 3.99
C ILE A 275 -26.22 21.22 3.04
N THR A 276 -25.61 22.25 2.47
CA THR A 276 -26.25 23.23 1.60
C THR A 276 -25.50 23.28 0.25
N PRO A 277 -26.08 22.84 -0.87
CA PRO A 277 -25.50 23.13 -2.18
C PRO A 277 -25.50 24.65 -2.42
N LEU A 278 -24.35 25.19 -2.82
CA LEU A 278 -24.19 26.58 -3.21
C LEU A 278 -24.22 26.72 -4.74
N GLY A 279 -24.75 27.85 -5.20
CA GLY A 279 -24.78 28.23 -6.61
C GLY A 279 -25.44 27.21 -7.54
N ASN A 280 -25.11 27.37 -8.83
CA ASN A 280 -25.45 26.44 -9.90
C ASN A 280 -24.33 25.40 -10.07
N GLN A 281 -24.67 24.27 -10.69
CA GLN A 281 -23.71 23.31 -11.23
C GLN A 281 -22.84 23.99 -12.29
N LEU A 282 -21.52 23.78 -12.22
CA LEU A 282 -20.57 24.18 -13.25
C LEU A 282 -20.26 22.98 -14.14
N ASN A 283 -20.54 23.13 -15.44
CA ASN A 283 -20.19 22.15 -16.46
C ASN A 283 -18.79 22.50 -16.99
N GLY A 284 -17.81 21.65 -16.71
CA GLY A 284 -16.42 21.84 -17.11
C GLY A 284 -16.16 21.51 -18.57
N THR A 285 -14.88 21.38 -18.93
CA THR A 285 -14.49 20.99 -20.29
C THR A 285 -15.10 19.65 -20.69
N ILE A 286 -15.61 19.59 -21.93
CA ILE A 286 -16.02 18.36 -22.59
C ILE A 286 -14.81 17.84 -23.39
N TRP A 287 -14.36 16.63 -23.09
CA TRP A 287 -13.25 15.97 -23.76
C TRP A 287 -13.71 14.77 -24.58
N GLY A 288 -13.08 14.54 -25.74
CA GLY A 288 -13.47 13.52 -26.72
C GLY A 288 -13.83 14.16 -28.06
N ASP A 289 -13.72 13.41 -29.16
CA ASP A 289 -14.03 13.92 -30.50
C ASP A 289 -15.55 13.83 -30.78
N PRO A 290 -16.27 14.97 -30.92
CA PRO A 290 -17.70 14.96 -31.22
C PRO A 290 -18.06 14.39 -32.60
N ASN A 291 -17.07 14.11 -33.46
CA ASN A 291 -17.26 13.62 -34.83
C ASN A 291 -16.89 12.14 -35.00
N CYS A 292 -16.42 11.45 -33.95
CA CYS A 292 -15.99 10.06 -34.11
C CYS A 292 -17.17 9.08 -33.95
N ASP A 293 -17.47 8.38 -35.04
CA ASP A 293 -18.45 7.28 -35.12
C ASP A 293 -18.18 6.14 -34.13
N GLN A 294 -19.11 5.18 -34.08
CA GLN A 294 -19.25 4.13 -33.06
C GLN A 294 -18.01 3.23 -32.83
N ASP A 295 -17.01 3.24 -33.70
CA ASP A 295 -15.74 2.50 -33.53
C ASP A 295 -14.71 3.23 -32.64
N CYS A 296 -14.89 4.52 -32.32
CA CYS A 296 -14.15 5.13 -31.22
C CYS A 296 -14.61 4.52 -29.89
N SER A 297 -13.71 3.81 -29.20
CA SER A 297 -13.94 3.34 -27.84
C SER A 297 -14.28 4.52 -26.92
N SER A 298 -15.47 4.53 -26.34
CA SER A 298 -15.87 5.54 -25.36
C SER A 298 -14.86 5.58 -24.21
N GLU A 299 -14.20 6.74 -24.04
CA GLU A 299 -13.33 6.98 -22.90
C GLU A 299 -14.20 7.26 -21.66
N THR A 300 -13.75 6.78 -20.50
CA THR A 300 -14.37 7.08 -19.21
C THR A 300 -13.32 7.65 -18.28
N MET A 301 -13.62 8.77 -17.62
CA MET A 301 -12.75 9.36 -16.60
C MET A 301 -13.27 8.95 -15.22
N LEU A 302 -12.36 8.48 -14.37
CA LEU A 302 -12.66 7.91 -13.06
C LEU A 302 -11.59 8.35 -12.05
N GLU A 303 -11.93 8.28 -10.76
CA GLU A 303 -11.02 8.63 -9.66
C GLU A 303 -10.38 10.04 -9.75
N PRO A 304 -11.20 11.12 -9.77
CA PRO A 304 -10.65 12.47 -9.64
C PRO A 304 -9.86 12.64 -8.33
N MET A 305 -8.79 13.43 -8.41
CA MET A 305 -7.87 13.79 -7.34
C MET A 305 -7.48 15.25 -7.48
N PHE A 306 -7.42 16.00 -6.39
CA PHE A 306 -6.92 17.38 -6.38
C PHE A 306 -5.77 17.56 -5.38
N THR A 307 -4.79 18.38 -5.76
CA THR A 307 -3.81 18.96 -4.82
C THR A 307 -4.47 20.06 -3.99
N SER A 308 -3.87 20.40 -2.83
CA SER A 308 -4.40 21.40 -1.90
C SER A 308 -4.27 22.86 -2.36
N ASP A 309 -3.69 23.11 -3.54
CA ASP A 309 -3.79 24.40 -4.24
C ASP A 309 -4.94 24.42 -5.27
N GLY A 310 -5.70 23.33 -5.40
CA GLY A 310 -6.87 23.22 -6.28
C GLY A 310 -6.58 23.32 -7.78
N ARG A 311 -5.31 23.19 -8.19
CA ARG A 311 -4.84 23.52 -9.56
C ARG A 311 -4.35 22.32 -10.38
N LEU A 312 -3.99 21.21 -9.74
CA LEU A 312 -3.74 19.93 -10.42
C LEU A 312 -4.91 18.97 -10.18
N LEU A 313 -5.45 18.43 -11.27
CA LEU A 313 -6.46 17.39 -11.28
C LEU A 313 -5.83 16.10 -11.85
N VAL A 314 -5.61 15.09 -11.02
CA VAL A 314 -5.15 13.75 -11.46
C VAL A 314 -6.34 12.79 -11.54
N PHE A 315 -6.37 11.89 -12.51
CA PHE A 315 -7.48 10.95 -12.73
C PHE A 315 -7.03 9.74 -13.57
N ARG A 316 -7.86 8.70 -13.61
CA ARG A 316 -7.72 7.57 -14.53
C ARG A 316 -8.61 7.76 -15.77
N THR A 317 -8.12 7.31 -16.92
CA THR A 317 -8.96 7.00 -18.09
C THR A 317 -8.95 5.51 -18.40
N ASP A 318 -10.16 4.93 -18.51
CA ASP A 318 -10.37 3.63 -19.17
C ASP A 318 -10.99 3.86 -20.54
N LYS A 319 -10.54 3.13 -21.55
CA LYS A 319 -11.29 2.90 -22.80
C LYS A 319 -12.08 1.60 -22.72
N THR A 320 -13.25 1.57 -23.34
CA THR A 320 -13.99 0.32 -23.53
C THR A 320 -13.27 -0.64 -24.49
N ASN A 321 -13.28 -1.94 -24.16
CA ASN A 321 -12.62 -3.06 -24.86
C ASN A 321 -11.08 -3.17 -24.70
N PHE A 322 -10.64 -3.73 -23.57
CA PHE A 322 -9.30 -4.33 -23.32
C PHE A 322 -8.03 -3.43 -23.49
N ASP A 323 -8.20 -2.16 -23.86
CA ASP A 323 -7.11 -1.20 -24.00
C ASP A 323 -6.51 -0.81 -22.63
N PRO A 324 -5.30 -0.23 -22.59
CA PRO A 324 -4.64 0.22 -21.36
C PRO A 324 -5.47 1.16 -20.49
N GLN A 325 -5.45 0.92 -19.17
CA GLN A 325 -5.88 1.92 -18.18
C GLN A 325 -4.74 2.89 -17.95
N ASP A 326 -4.93 4.17 -18.26
CA ASP A 326 -3.88 5.18 -18.17
C ASP A 326 -4.21 6.22 -17.10
N SER A 327 -3.21 6.57 -16.29
CA SER A 327 -3.32 7.71 -15.36
C SER A 327 -2.94 8.99 -16.10
N LYS A 328 -3.71 10.05 -15.88
CA LYS A 328 -3.62 11.33 -16.58
C LYS A 328 -3.77 12.48 -15.59
N TYR A 329 -3.41 13.68 -16.04
CA TYR A 329 -3.70 14.91 -15.31
C TYR A 329 -4.20 16.01 -16.23
N ALA A 330 -4.81 17.02 -15.60
CA ALA A 330 -5.12 18.32 -16.16
C ALA A 330 -4.68 19.38 -15.16
N PHE A 331 -4.30 20.56 -15.65
CA PHE A 331 -3.76 21.65 -14.82
C PHE A 331 -4.35 23.00 -15.24
N ILE A 332 -4.38 23.96 -14.31
CA ILE A 332 -4.86 25.32 -14.53
C ILE A 332 -3.85 26.36 -14.03
N SER A 333 -3.71 27.45 -14.77
CA SER A 333 -2.76 28.53 -14.48
C SER A 333 -2.94 29.11 -13.06
N THR A 334 -1.89 29.72 -12.50
CA THR A 334 -1.99 30.56 -11.28
C THR A 334 -3.01 31.67 -11.39
N ASP A 335 -3.22 32.16 -12.61
CA ASP A 335 -4.03 33.34 -12.89
C ASP A 335 -5.54 33.00 -12.98
N SER A 336 -5.87 31.70 -13.03
CA SER A 336 -7.22 31.15 -12.94
C SER A 336 -7.67 31.00 -11.47
N GLU A 337 -8.99 30.92 -11.24
CA GLU A 337 -9.53 30.56 -9.92
C GLU A 337 -9.27 29.08 -9.61
N ALA A 338 -8.79 28.77 -8.41
CA ALA A 338 -8.57 27.39 -7.96
C ALA A 338 -9.90 26.64 -7.88
N CYS A 339 -9.89 25.35 -8.24
CA CYS A 339 -11.09 24.50 -8.34
C CYS A 339 -12.12 24.89 -9.44
N ASP A 340 -11.87 25.89 -10.29
CA ASP A 340 -12.74 26.15 -11.45
C ASP A 340 -12.59 25.04 -12.51
N ILE A 341 -13.58 24.14 -12.51
CA ILE A 341 -13.63 22.97 -13.39
C ILE A 341 -13.73 23.32 -14.88
N THR A 342 -14.07 24.57 -15.22
CA THR A 342 -14.13 25.06 -16.62
C THR A 342 -12.75 25.37 -17.20
N GLN A 343 -11.73 25.58 -16.36
CA GLN A 343 -10.38 25.97 -16.81
C GLN A 343 -9.51 24.75 -17.16
N PHE A 344 -9.84 23.56 -16.63
CA PHE A 344 -9.14 22.30 -16.92
C PHE A 344 -9.43 21.85 -18.36
N SER A 345 -8.76 22.48 -19.33
CA SER A 345 -9.01 22.29 -20.76
C SER A 345 -8.19 21.13 -21.34
N GLU A 346 -6.89 21.08 -21.03
CA GLU A 346 -5.99 20.06 -21.56
C GLU A 346 -5.84 18.85 -20.61
N ARG A 347 -5.77 17.65 -21.18
CA ARG A 347 -5.49 16.39 -20.45
C ARG A 347 -4.21 15.78 -21.00
N ARG A 348 -3.18 15.62 -20.16
CA ARG A 348 -1.88 15.05 -20.52
C ARG A 348 -1.70 13.68 -19.85
N THR A 349 -0.95 12.78 -20.49
CA THR A 349 -0.57 11.49 -19.89
C THR A 349 0.30 11.73 -18.67
N ILE A 350 0.19 10.93 -17.61
CA ILE A 350 0.93 11.21 -16.38
C ILE A 350 2.45 11.15 -16.59
N SER A 351 2.94 10.33 -17.52
CA SER A 351 4.35 10.25 -17.91
C SER A 351 4.91 11.56 -18.49
N HIS A 352 4.08 12.47 -18.98
CA HIS A 352 4.49 13.80 -19.43
C HIS A 352 4.74 14.78 -18.28
N ALA A 353 4.18 14.55 -17.08
CA ALA A 353 4.28 15.50 -15.96
C ALA A 353 5.72 15.93 -15.61
N PRO A 354 6.73 15.02 -15.65
CA PRO A 354 8.12 15.41 -15.43
C PRO A 354 8.78 16.24 -16.52
N TYR A 355 8.20 16.27 -17.72
CA TYR A 355 8.71 17.02 -18.88
C TYR A 355 7.94 18.34 -19.09
N ASP A 356 6.77 18.48 -18.48
CA ASP A 356 5.93 19.67 -18.45
C ASP A 356 6.47 20.75 -17.49
N SER A 357 6.80 21.92 -18.03
CA SER A 357 7.34 23.07 -17.27
C SER A 357 6.39 23.59 -16.19
N ASP A 358 5.09 23.46 -16.40
CA ASP A 358 4.07 24.04 -15.52
C ASP A 358 3.85 23.14 -14.28
N ILE A 359 4.30 21.88 -14.37
CA ILE A 359 4.11 20.84 -13.37
C ILE A 359 5.43 20.50 -12.67
N ASN A 360 6.51 20.23 -13.41
CA ASN A 360 7.79 19.80 -12.85
C ASN A 360 8.51 20.88 -12.01
N SER A 361 8.19 22.15 -12.24
CA SER A 361 8.69 23.29 -11.45
C SER A 361 7.92 23.47 -10.13
N ARG A 362 6.68 22.96 -10.05
CA ARG A 362 5.74 23.16 -8.94
C ARG A 362 5.62 21.94 -8.04
N TYR A 363 5.22 20.80 -8.61
CA TYR A 363 4.81 19.62 -7.87
C TYR A 363 5.96 18.62 -7.73
N GLY A 364 6.24 18.20 -6.49
CA GLY A 364 7.35 17.31 -6.18
C GLY A 364 7.33 15.99 -6.94
N PHE A 365 6.15 15.44 -7.24
CA PHE A 365 6.03 14.15 -7.93
C PHE A 365 6.61 14.18 -9.36
N ALA A 366 6.67 15.39 -9.96
CA ALA A 366 7.13 15.64 -11.32
C ALA A 366 8.57 16.20 -11.40
N LYS A 367 9.23 16.53 -10.28
CA LYS A 367 10.59 17.14 -10.30
C LYS A 367 11.69 16.28 -10.93
N LYS A 368 11.41 15.01 -11.19
CA LYS A 368 12.33 14.01 -11.75
C LYS A 368 11.59 13.13 -12.75
N PRO A 369 12.19 12.76 -13.90
CA PRO A 369 11.63 11.74 -14.79
C PRO A 369 11.29 10.46 -14.02
N PHE A 370 10.10 9.90 -14.28
CA PHE A 370 9.73 8.63 -13.69
C PHE A 370 10.70 7.54 -14.13
N LYS A 371 11.02 6.62 -13.22
CA LYS A 371 11.81 5.42 -13.49
C LYS A 371 11.03 4.20 -13.01
N ASP A 372 11.12 3.08 -13.72
CA ASP A 372 10.59 1.81 -13.21
C ASP A 372 11.38 1.33 -11.97
N PRO A 373 10.95 0.28 -11.25
CA PRO A 373 11.68 -0.22 -10.08
C PRO A 373 13.11 -0.74 -10.37
N GLN A 374 13.48 -0.96 -11.64
CA GLN A 374 14.86 -1.28 -12.05
C GLN A 374 15.70 -0.04 -12.39
N GLY A 375 15.13 1.17 -12.25
CA GLY A 375 15.79 2.44 -12.51
C GLY A 375 15.72 2.91 -13.96
N LYS A 376 15.04 2.18 -14.86
CA LYS A 376 14.91 2.57 -16.27
C LYS A 376 13.93 3.74 -16.38
N VAL A 377 14.38 4.86 -16.95
CA VAL A 377 13.54 6.04 -17.22
C VAL A 377 12.36 5.67 -18.12
N ILE A 378 11.16 6.08 -17.72
CA ILE A 378 9.93 6.03 -18.50
C ILE A 378 9.95 7.23 -19.46
N PRO A 379 9.86 7.00 -20.79
CA PRO A 379 9.92 8.09 -21.77
C PRO A 379 8.77 9.09 -21.63
N ASP A 380 8.95 10.26 -22.23
CA ASP A 380 7.91 11.28 -22.31
C ASP A 380 6.66 10.80 -23.08
N ASN A 381 5.49 11.20 -22.58
CA ASN A 381 4.16 11.03 -23.17
C ASN A 381 3.80 9.57 -23.60
N VAL A 382 4.28 8.58 -22.86
CA VAL A 382 3.87 7.17 -23.02
C VAL A 382 2.73 6.79 -22.08
N ILE A 383 1.92 5.82 -22.48
CA ILE A 383 0.97 5.16 -21.56
C ILE A 383 1.76 4.49 -20.42
N MET A 384 1.29 4.67 -19.19
CA MET A 384 1.89 4.11 -17.99
C MET A 384 0.80 3.37 -17.22
N GLU A 385 0.56 2.08 -17.55
CA GLU A 385 -0.65 1.34 -17.13
C GLU A 385 -0.87 1.34 -15.60
N GLY A 386 -1.68 2.29 -15.12
CA GLY A 386 -1.74 2.70 -13.71
C GLY A 386 -3.13 3.20 -13.32
N THR A 387 -3.62 2.76 -12.17
CA THR A 387 -5.02 2.87 -11.78
C THR A 387 -5.20 3.19 -10.29
N TYR A 388 -6.38 3.71 -9.93
CA TYR A 388 -6.66 4.31 -8.62
C TYR A 388 -5.60 5.33 -8.17
N PRO A 389 -5.30 6.36 -9.00
CA PRO A 389 -4.28 7.34 -8.65
C PRO A 389 -4.62 8.03 -7.32
N TRP A 390 -3.61 8.19 -6.47
CA TRP A 390 -3.66 9.04 -5.29
C TRP A 390 -2.40 9.91 -5.24
N VAL A 391 -2.59 11.22 -5.33
CA VAL A 391 -1.54 12.23 -5.11
C VAL A 391 -1.78 12.88 -3.74
N ASP A 392 -0.72 13.15 -2.99
CA ASP A 392 -0.83 13.84 -1.70
C ASP A 392 -1.21 15.31 -1.86
N ARG A 393 -1.67 15.94 -0.76
CA ARG A 393 -2.13 17.33 -0.74
C ARG A 393 -1.09 18.35 -1.22
N GLU A 394 0.22 18.09 -1.08
CA GLU A 394 1.28 18.97 -1.58
C GLU A 394 1.82 18.59 -2.97
N GLY A 395 1.30 17.51 -3.59
CA GLY A 395 1.72 17.04 -4.89
C GLY A 395 3.17 16.53 -4.92
N LYS A 396 3.66 15.94 -3.84
CA LYS A 396 5.04 15.44 -3.74
C LYS A 396 5.22 14.04 -4.31
N ASN A 397 4.20 13.20 -4.14
CA ASN A 397 4.25 11.76 -4.38
C ASN A 397 2.93 11.32 -5.01
N LEU A 398 3.06 10.41 -5.97
CA LEU A 398 1.94 9.80 -6.66
C LEU A 398 1.96 8.29 -6.40
N PHE A 399 0.82 7.76 -5.97
CA PHE A 399 0.56 6.35 -5.78
C PHE A 399 -0.41 5.85 -6.84
N MET A 400 -0.22 4.61 -7.29
CA MET A 400 -1.14 3.90 -8.18
C MET A 400 -0.93 2.39 -8.06
N PHE A 401 -1.99 1.60 -8.30
CA PHE A 401 -1.82 0.19 -8.63
C PHE A 401 -1.41 0.09 -10.11
N VAL A 402 -0.39 -0.69 -10.44
CA VAL A 402 0.04 -0.90 -11.83
C VAL A 402 -0.49 -2.22 -12.39
N ASN A 403 -0.98 -2.19 -13.63
CA ASN A 403 -1.51 -3.39 -14.28
C ASN A 403 -0.36 -4.34 -14.64
N ASN A 404 -0.54 -5.64 -14.40
CA ASN A 404 0.48 -6.65 -14.69
C ASN A 404 -0.15 -7.98 -15.15
N ARG A 405 0.08 -8.33 -16.41
CA ARG A 405 -0.57 -9.45 -17.11
C ARG A 405 0.15 -10.79 -16.91
N THR A 406 0.46 -11.14 -15.65
CA THR A 406 1.48 -12.17 -15.30
C THR A 406 1.28 -13.53 -15.99
N ASN A 407 0.08 -14.14 -15.93
CA ASN A 407 0.00 -15.62 -16.04
C ASN A 407 -0.52 -16.23 -17.34
N THR A 408 -1.28 -15.54 -18.22
CA THR A 408 -2.07 -16.23 -19.26
C THR A 408 -1.77 -15.78 -20.72
N ARG A 409 -1.66 -16.76 -21.63
CA ARG A 409 -1.68 -16.60 -23.11
C ARG A 409 -2.82 -17.41 -23.72
N VAL A 410 -3.42 -16.90 -24.79
CA VAL A 410 -4.40 -17.59 -25.64
C VAL A 410 -3.73 -18.03 -26.93
N GLN A 411 -3.78 -19.32 -27.25
CA GLN A 411 -3.68 -19.84 -28.63
C GLN A 411 -4.17 -21.30 -28.69
N GLY A 412 -5.10 -21.62 -29.59
CA GLY A 412 -5.65 -22.97 -29.79
C GLY A 412 -7.05 -23.20 -29.21
N ASP A 413 -7.77 -24.17 -29.79
CA ASP A 413 -9.18 -24.44 -29.48
C ASP A 413 -9.44 -25.01 -28.07
N LEU A 414 -10.64 -24.71 -27.56
CA LEU A 414 -11.03 -24.81 -26.15
C LEU A 414 -11.04 -26.22 -25.53
N GLU A 415 -10.90 -27.29 -26.31
CA GLU A 415 -11.25 -28.65 -25.89
C GLU A 415 -10.10 -29.52 -25.34
N LYS A 416 -8.82 -29.20 -25.64
CA LYS A 416 -7.70 -30.14 -25.40
C LYS A 416 -6.47 -29.52 -24.73
N THR A 417 -6.66 -28.87 -23.58
CA THR A 417 -5.56 -28.28 -22.81
C THR A 417 -5.61 -28.72 -21.35
N ILE A 418 -4.56 -29.43 -20.92
CA ILE A 418 -4.20 -29.60 -19.52
C ILE A 418 -3.40 -28.34 -19.14
N TYR A 419 -3.65 -27.80 -17.94
CA TYR A 419 -2.97 -26.60 -17.44
C TYR A 419 -2.43 -26.88 -16.05
N GLU A 420 -1.23 -26.41 -15.76
CA GLU A 420 -0.59 -26.53 -14.45
C GLU A 420 -0.46 -25.14 -13.81
N THR A 421 -0.55 -25.07 -12.49
CA THR A 421 -0.50 -23.82 -11.71
C THR A 421 0.64 -23.90 -10.70
N LYS A 422 1.29 -22.76 -10.42
CA LYS A 422 2.49 -22.66 -9.55
C LYS A 422 2.25 -23.17 -8.12
N HIS A 423 0.99 -23.19 -7.68
CA HIS A 423 0.53 -23.66 -6.38
C HIS A 423 -0.76 -24.48 -6.57
N SER A 424 -1.02 -25.46 -5.72
CA SER A 424 -2.31 -26.16 -5.73
C SER A 424 -3.41 -25.31 -5.11
N ILE A 425 -4.58 -25.34 -5.74
CA ILE A 425 -5.70 -24.42 -5.50
C ILE A 425 -6.95 -25.24 -5.15
N GLU A 426 -7.57 -24.93 -4.02
CA GLU A 426 -8.94 -25.35 -3.71
C GLU A 426 -9.81 -24.09 -3.63
N MET A 427 -11.01 -24.12 -4.23
CA MET A 427 -11.94 -22.99 -4.09
C MET A 427 -12.83 -23.25 -2.89
N MET A 428 -13.11 -22.22 -2.08
CA MET A 428 -14.15 -22.33 -1.05
C MET A 428 -15.47 -22.74 -1.72
N GLY A 429 -16.20 -23.68 -1.12
CA GLY A 429 -17.40 -24.26 -1.71
C GLY A 429 -18.47 -23.19 -1.98
N ILE A 430 -18.63 -22.80 -3.25
CA ILE A 430 -19.64 -21.85 -3.71
C ILE A 430 -21.01 -22.48 -3.46
N THR A 431 -21.82 -21.86 -2.59
CA THR A 431 -23.21 -22.26 -2.39
C THR A 431 -24.07 -21.88 -3.60
N ASP A 432 -25.07 -22.70 -3.93
CA ASP A 432 -25.83 -22.63 -5.20
C ASP A 432 -26.56 -21.31 -5.49
N GLU A 433 -26.68 -20.44 -4.49
CA GLU A 433 -27.45 -19.19 -4.53
C GLU A 433 -26.70 -18.02 -5.20
N GLU A 434 -25.37 -17.98 -5.17
CA GLU A 434 -24.61 -16.80 -5.63
C GLU A 434 -24.26 -16.82 -7.12
N TYR A 435 -25.22 -16.33 -7.92
CA TYR A 435 -25.16 -16.14 -9.37
C TYR A 435 -23.84 -15.52 -9.89
N TRP A 436 -23.22 -14.60 -9.13
CA TRP A 436 -22.07 -13.80 -9.59
C TRP A 436 -20.72 -14.55 -9.60
N CYS A 437 -20.46 -15.48 -8.65
CA CYS A 437 -19.28 -16.36 -8.80
C CYS A 437 -19.50 -17.38 -9.93
N ARG A 438 -20.78 -17.70 -10.25
CA ARG A 438 -21.15 -18.79 -11.18
C ARG A 438 -21.27 -18.38 -12.65
N ASP A 439 -21.85 -17.24 -13.00
CA ASP A 439 -21.90 -16.84 -14.43
C ASP A 439 -20.52 -16.39 -14.96
N ALA A 440 -19.55 -16.12 -14.08
CA ALA A 440 -18.13 -15.99 -14.41
C ALA A 440 -17.40 -17.34 -14.63
N MET A 441 -17.95 -18.43 -14.07
CA MET A 441 -17.45 -19.80 -14.20
C MET A 441 -18.50 -20.60 -14.97
N ASP A 442 -18.55 -20.39 -16.29
CA ASP A 442 -19.57 -20.97 -17.18
C ASP A 442 -19.96 -22.41 -16.80
N LYS A 443 -21.26 -22.69 -16.89
CA LYS A 443 -21.96 -23.85 -16.29
C LYS A 443 -21.47 -25.22 -16.79
N SER A 444 -20.53 -25.24 -17.74
CA SER A 444 -19.80 -26.41 -18.22
C SER A 444 -18.56 -26.77 -17.37
N PHE A 445 -18.05 -25.89 -16.52
CA PHE A 445 -16.74 -26.06 -15.85
C PHE A 445 -16.83 -26.48 -14.37
N SER A 446 -16.16 -27.59 -14.06
CA SER A 446 -16.05 -28.12 -12.69
C SER A 446 -15.35 -27.14 -11.74
N PRO A 447 -15.78 -27.04 -10.47
CA PRO A 447 -15.02 -26.38 -9.41
C PRO A 447 -13.59 -26.94 -9.33
N GLY A 448 -12.61 -26.08 -9.07
CA GLY A 448 -11.19 -26.46 -9.07
C GLY A 448 -10.56 -26.67 -10.45
N SER A 449 -11.31 -26.54 -11.56
CA SER A 449 -10.70 -26.63 -12.89
C SER A 449 -9.77 -25.43 -13.16
N PRO A 450 -8.55 -25.63 -13.70
CA PRO A 450 -7.62 -24.54 -14.01
C PRO A 450 -8.14 -23.48 -14.99
N LYS A 451 -9.18 -23.80 -15.78
CA LYS A 451 -9.88 -22.84 -16.65
C LYS A 451 -10.56 -21.73 -15.83
N ASN A 452 -11.17 -22.06 -14.70
CA ASN A 452 -11.83 -21.10 -13.83
C ASN A 452 -10.81 -20.18 -13.13
N VAL A 453 -9.68 -20.74 -12.69
CA VAL A 453 -8.54 -19.96 -12.17
C VAL A 453 -8.08 -18.93 -13.21
N ARG A 454 -7.82 -19.38 -14.44
CA ARG A 454 -7.43 -18.55 -15.59
C ARG A 454 -8.43 -17.42 -15.87
N ALA A 455 -9.74 -17.65 -15.75
CA ALA A 455 -10.74 -16.60 -15.87
C ALA A 455 -10.62 -15.57 -14.73
N THR A 456 -10.56 -16.02 -13.47
CA THR A 456 -10.49 -15.14 -12.29
C THR A 456 -9.23 -14.26 -12.23
N GLU A 457 -8.08 -14.76 -12.70
CA GLU A 457 -6.83 -14.00 -12.75
C GLU A 457 -6.74 -13.03 -13.93
N SER A 458 -7.28 -13.40 -15.10
CA SER A 458 -7.10 -12.62 -16.34
C SER A 458 -7.96 -11.34 -16.36
N PHE A 459 -9.09 -11.31 -15.66
CA PHE A 459 -9.92 -10.10 -15.49
C PHE A 459 -9.38 -9.13 -14.42
N ALA A 460 -8.43 -9.55 -13.59
CA ALA A 460 -7.95 -8.83 -12.40
C ALA A 460 -6.48 -8.40 -12.51
N GLY A 461 -6.09 -7.80 -13.64
CA GLY A 461 -4.69 -7.40 -13.87
C GLY A 461 -4.14 -6.34 -12.90
N LEU A 462 -5.02 -5.66 -12.14
CA LEU A 462 -4.67 -4.59 -11.18
C LEU A 462 -3.99 -5.18 -9.94
N ARG A 463 -2.69 -4.96 -9.82
CA ARG A 463 -1.78 -5.54 -8.83
C ARG A 463 -0.80 -4.44 -8.37
N PHE A 464 0.13 -4.75 -7.46
CA PHE A 464 1.26 -3.91 -7.07
C PHE A 464 0.92 -2.43 -6.78
N LEU A 465 0.63 -2.11 -5.51
CA LEU A 465 0.65 -0.71 -5.07
C LEU A 465 2.06 -0.15 -5.27
N THR A 466 2.18 0.88 -6.11
CA THR A 466 3.44 1.59 -6.38
C THR A 466 3.38 3.04 -5.94
N LEU A 467 4.55 3.59 -5.61
CA LEU A 467 4.82 4.98 -5.23
C LEU A 467 5.91 5.54 -6.16
N ALA A 468 5.75 6.78 -6.66
CA ALA A 468 6.84 7.57 -7.24
C ALA A 468 6.70 9.06 -6.90
N GLY A 469 7.82 9.75 -6.65
CA GLY A 469 7.83 11.22 -6.54
C GLY A 469 9.09 11.83 -5.92
N GLU A 470 8.93 12.97 -5.26
CA GLU A 470 10.00 13.71 -4.57
C GLU A 470 10.71 12.84 -3.53
N TRP A 471 9.99 11.98 -2.83
CA TRP A 471 10.55 11.08 -1.82
C TRP A 471 11.15 9.79 -2.38
N THR A 472 11.11 9.59 -3.70
CA THR A 472 11.79 8.46 -4.37
C THR A 472 12.70 8.88 -5.53
N ASN A 473 12.98 10.19 -5.66
CA ASN A 473 13.65 10.78 -6.82
C ASN A 473 13.03 10.36 -8.16
N GLY A 474 11.70 10.22 -8.22
CA GLY A 474 10.94 9.75 -9.39
C GLY A 474 11.00 8.25 -9.66
N LYS A 475 11.72 7.45 -8.85
CA LYS A 475 11.73 5.98 -9.01
C LYS A 475 10.44 5.37 -8.48
N MET A 476 9.82 4.50 -9.27
CA MET A 476 8.71 3.67 -8.81
C MET A 476 9.22 2.63 -7.82
N VAL A 477 8.55 2.54 -6.66
CA VAL A 477 8.78 1.50 -5.66
C VAL A 477 7.47 0.76 -5.44
N SER A 478 7.47 -0.55 -5.59
CA SER A 478 6.36 -1.43 -5.22
C SER A 478 6.38 -1.60 -3.70
N VAL A 479 5.32 -1.22 -3.00
CA VAL A 479 5.29 -1.28 -1.53
C VAL A 479 5.21 -2.73 -1.07
N ASP A 480 6.05 -3.17 -0.13
CA ASP A 480 5.81 -4.43 0.61
C ASP A 480 5.10 -4.16 1.94
N SER A 481 3.82 -4.53 2.02
CA SER A 481 2.98 -4.37 3.21
C SER A 481 1.60 -5.02 2.99
N LEU A 482 0.71 -4.95 3.98
CA LEU A 482 -0.69 -5.36 3.82
C LEU A 482 -1.49 -4.41 2.90
N LEU A 483 -0.94 -3.24 2.53
CA LEU A 483 -1.50 -2.36 1.48
C LEU A 483 -1.31 -2.99 0.08
N ASN A 484 -0.35 -3.91 -0.06
CA ASN A 484 -0.03 -4.67 -1.28
C ASN A 484 0.03 -6.18 -0.97
N PRO A 485 -1.04 -6.78 -0.41
CA PRO A 485 -0.93 -7.98 0.41
C PRO A 485 -0.66 -9.28 -0.38
N PHE A 486 -0.72 -9.25 -1.71
CA PHE A 486 -0.40 -10.40 -2.58
C PHE A 486 -0.27 -9.96 -4.04
N ASP A 487 0.46 -10.76 -4.84
CA ASP A 487 0.76 -10.48 -6.25
C ASP A 487 -0.27 -11.06 -7.23
N PHE A 488 -1.23 -11.85 -6.71
CA PHE A 488 -2.30 -12.47 -7.49
C PHE A 488 -3.45 -11.47 -7.78
N GLY A 489 -4.00 -11.55 -8.99
CA GLY A 489 -5.25 -10.87 -9.32
C GLY A 489 -6.44 -11.78 -9.04
N HIS A 490 -7.43 -11.35 -8.28
CA HIS A 490 -8.69 -12.08 -8.14
C HIS A 490 -9.89 -11.12 -8.20
N PHE A 491 -10.65 -11.17 -9.29
CA PHE A 491 -11.59 -10.08 -9.62
C PHE A 491 -12.76 -9.90 -8.63
N TYR A 492 -13.21 -10.97 -8.00
CA TYR A 492 -14.54 -11.05 -7.38
C TYR A 492 -14.58 -10.59 -5.91
N GLY A 493 -15.74 -10.75 -5.28
CA GLY A 493 -15.99 -10.39 -3.88
C GLY A 493 -15.50 -11.45 -2.88
N ASN A 494 -15.62 -11.16 -1.58
CA ASN A 494 -15.05 -11.99 -0.52
C ASN A 494 -15.51 -13.47 -0.53
N LYS A 495 -16.73 -13.73 -0.99
CA LYS A 495 -17.31 -15.08 -1.04
C LYS A 495 -16.73 -15.99 -2.13
N CYS A 496 -16.12 -15.44 -3.19
CA CYS A 496 -15.40 -16.25 -4.18
C CYS A 496 -13.93 -16.53 -3.75
N SER A 497 -13.63 -16.49 -2.44
CA SER A 497 -12.30 -16.75 -1.87
C SER A 497 -11.71 -18.08 -2.35
N GLN A 498 -10.45 -18.04 -2.77
CA GLN A 498 -9.63 -19.21 -3.05
C GLN A 498 -8.79 -19.57 -1.82
N PHE A 499 -8.46 -20.84 -1.69
CA PHE A 499 -7.47 -21.35 -0.74
C PHE A 499 -6.26 -21.88 -1.52
N LEU A 500 -5.08 -21.34 -1.24
CA LEU A 500 -3.81 -21.80 -1.81
C LEU A 500 -3.02 -22.60 -0.78
N ARG A 501 -2.50 -23.75 -1.18
CA ARG A 501 -1.52 -24.48 -0.38
C ARG A 501 -0.12 -24.00 -0.75
N LEU A 502 0.36 -22.98 -0.02
CA LEU A 502 1.66 -22.35 -0.26
C LEU A 502 2.82 -23.05 0.48
N TYR A 503 2.55 -23.85 1.52
CA TYR A 503 3.56 -24.38 2.46
C TYR A 503 3.50 -25.91 2.61
N SER A 504 4.65 -26.54 2.92
CA SER A 504 4.79 -28.01 2.99
C SER A 504 4.17 -28.63 4.22
N SER A 505 3.97 -27.87 5.30
CA SER A 505 3.25 -28.28 6.52
C SER A 505 1.89 -28.91 6.21
N GLY A 506 1.26 -28.50 5.10
CA GLY A 506 0.25 -29.28 4.39
C GLY A 506 -1.13 -29.36 5.03
N GLN A 507 -1.30 -28.79 6.22
CA GLN A 507 -2.59 -28.53 6.85
C GLN A 507 -3.06 -27.07 6.67
N GLU A 508 -2.15 -26.17 6.26
CA GLU A 508 -2.42 -24.73 6.21
C GLU A 508 -2.76 -24.26 4.79
N TRP A 509 -4.07 -24.06 4.60
CA TRP A 509 -4.68 -23.45 3.42
C TRP A 509 -4.75 -21.93 3.59
N ILE A 510 -4.00 -21.19 2.78
CA ILE A 510 -3.97 -19.73 2.82
C ILE A 510 -5.14 -19.16 2.04
N ARG A 511 -6.02 -18.42 2.72
CA ARG A 511 -7.16 -17.76 2.08
C ARG A 511 -6.69 -16.55 1.29
N LEU A 512 -6.90 -16.59 -0.03
CA LEU A 512 -6.84 -15.44 -0.93
C LEU A 512 -8.26 -15.05 -1.37
N SER A 513 -8.77 -14.00 -0.75
CA SER A 513 -10.06 -13.38 -1.04
C SER A 513 -9.98 -12.42 -2.23
N GLY A 514 -11.13 -11.88 -2.61
CA GLY A 514 -11.27 -10.85 -3.65
C GLY A 514 -10.23 -9.73 -3.59
N SER A 515 -9.53 -9.51 -4.72
CA SER A 515 -8.54 -8.45 -4.90
C SER A 515 -9.17 -7.11 -5.28
N ARG A 516 -10.40 -7.06 -5.81
CA ARG A 516 -11.07 -5.78 -6.13
C ARG A 516 -12.28 -5.44 -5.26
N PHE A 517 -13.09 -6.41 -4.84
CA PHE A 517 -14.44 -6.12 -4.35
C PHE A 517 -14.78 -6.61 -2.94
N VAL A 518 -15.63 -5.83 -2.27
CA VAL A 518 -16.35 -6.16 -1.02
C VAL A 518 -17.85 -6.16 -1.39
N GLY A 519 -18.61 -7.16 -0.92
CA GLY A 519 -19.94 -7.54 -1.45
C GLY A 519 -20.86 -6.37 -1.83
N TYR A 520 -21.15 -6.24 -3.14
CA TYR A 520 -21.83 -5.05 -3.68
C TYR A 520 -23.35 -4.99 -3.46
N THR A 521 -23.98 -6.13 -3.18
CA THR A 521 -25.41 -6.34 -3.43
C THR A 521 -26.27 -6.49 -2.17
N ASN A 522 -25.80 -7.23 -1.15
CA ASN A 522 -26.68 -7.78 -0.11
C ASN A 522 -26.29 -7.43 1.35
N LEU A 523 -25.54 -6.35 1.61
CA LEU A 523 -25.41 -5.84 2.98
C LEU A 523 -26.76 -5.27 3.45
N PRO A 524 -27.38 -5.80 4.52
CA PRO A 524 -28.70 -5.35 4.98
C PRO A 524 -28.75 -3.85 5.26
N GLU A 525 -29.91 -3.25 5.06
CA GLU A 525 -30.19 -1.88 5.50
C GLU A 525 -29.86 -1.76 7.01
N GLY A 526 -28.99 -0.81 7.39
CA GLY A 526 -28.44 -0.71 8.75
C GLY A 526 -27.12 -1.45 9.02
N ARG A 527 -26.56 -2.21 8.06
CA ARG A 527 -25.19 -2.80 8.13
C ARG A 527 -24.20 -2.21 7.10
N LYS A 528 -24.58 -1.14 6.40
CA LYS A 528 -23.76 -0.47 5.38
C LYS A 528 -22.66 0.36 6.05
N TYR A 529 -21.41 -0.10 5.99
CA TYR A 529 -20.26 0.59 6.58
C TYR A 529 -20.09 2.04 6.11
N ILE A 530 -19.64 2.91 7.01
CA ILE A 530 -19.18 4.27 6.71
C ILE A 530 -17.96 4.20 5.79
N GLY A 531 -17.90 5.09 4.78
CA GLY A 531 -16.79 5.21 3.82
C GLY A 531 -16.52 4.05 2.85
N ILE A 532 -16.88 2.79 3.15
CA ILE A 532 -16.64 1.67 2.23
C ILE A 532 -17.56 1.76 1.00
N THR A 533 -16.95 1.77 -0.19
CA THR A 533 -17.62 1.95 -1.49
C THR A 533 -17.81 0.64 -2.28
N GLY A 534 -17.43 -0.49 -1.69
CA GLY A 534 -17.40 -1.83 -2.30
C GLY A 534 -16.13 -2.13 -3.11
N ASN A 535 -15.26 -1.15 -3.36
CA ASN A 535 -13.98 -1.33 -4.05
C ASN A 535 -12.81 -1.17 -3.08
N SER A 536 -11.94 -2.18 -3.02
CA SER A 536 -10.86 -2.25 -2.03
C SER A 536 -9.56 -1.54 -2.44
N HIS A 537 -9.41 -1.19 -3.73
CA HIS A 537 -8.20 -0.54 -4.28
C HIS A 537 -8.22 0.99 -4.22
N PHE A 538 -9.24 1.62 -3.62
CA PHE A 538 -9.16 3.05 -3.30
C PHE A 538 -8.10 3.30 -2.23
N ILE A 539 -7.04 4.04 -2.59
CA ILE A 539 -5.94 4.48 -1.72
C ILE A 539 -6.27 5.87 -1.17
N ASP A 540 -5.96 6.14 0.09
CA ASP A 540 -6.10 7.44 0.73
C ASP A 540 -5.18 7.58 1.95
N SER A 541 -4.96 8.81 2.43
CA SER A 541 -4.32 9.05 3.72
C SER A 541 -4.78 10.40 4.31
N PRO A 542 -4.90 10.51 5.65
CA PRO A 542 -4.96 11.81 6.31
C PRO A 542 -3.61 12.55 6.29
N GLU A 543 -2.54 12.02 5.66
CA GLU A 543 -1.17 12.57 5.74
C GLU A 543 -0.73 12.84 7.19
N ASN A 544 -1.20 11.95 8.06
CA ASN A 544 -1.14 12.00 9.51
C ASN A 544 -1.80 13.22 10.19
N LEU A 545 -2.55 14.12 9.54
CA LEU A 545 -3.12 15.40 10.05
C LEU A 545 -3.58 15.44 11.53
N PHE A 546 -3.96 14.29 12.10
CA PHE A 546 -4.42 14.09 13.47
C PHE A 546 -3.35 13.57 14.46
N HIS A 547 -2.06 13.53 14.10
CA HIS A 547 -0.92 13.15 14.95
C HIS A 547 -0.79 13.92 16.28
N ARG A 548 -1.50 15.05 16.43
CA ARG A 548 -1.60 15.78 17.71
C ARG A 548 -2.39 15.00 18.77
N TYR A 549 -3.39 14.23 18.33
CA TYR A 549 -4.19 13.38 19.21
C TYR A 549 -3.34 12.15 19.53
N LYS A 550 -3.05 11.92 20.83
CA LYS A 550 -2.20 10.81 21.31
C LYS A 550 -2.52 9.47 20.63
N ASN A 551 -3.81 9.22 20.40
CA ASN A 551 -4.33 7.96 19.89
C ASN A 551 -4.32 7.84 18.36
N LEU A 552 -3.99 8.90 17.62
CA LEU A 552 -3.81 8.93 16.16
C LEU A 552 -2.37 9.25 15.74
N LYS A 553 -1.40 8.99 16.63
CA LYS A 553 0.01 8.94 16.26
C LYS A 553 0.28 7.67 15.44
N PRO A 554 1.06 7.75 14.34
CA PRO A 554 1.60 6.57 13.68
C PRO A 554 2.35 5.70 14.70
N TYR A 555 2.12 4.40 14.68
CA TYR A 555 2.69 3.43 15.61
C TYR A 555 4.12 3.01 15.22
N SER A 556 4.51 3.21 13.96
CA SER A 556 5.86 2.94 13.46
C SER A 556 6.91 3.86 14.11
N ASN A 557 8.07 3.32 14.47
CA ASN A 557 9.22 4.07 15.00
C ASN A 557 10.06 4.72 13.87
N LYS A 558 9.46 5.04 12.73
CA LYS A 558 10.11 5.68 11.58
C LYS A 558 9.75 7.17 11.55
N ASP A 559 10.64 8.01 11.02
CA ASP A 559 10.54 9.47 11.19
C ASP A 559 9.70 10.15 10.10
N MET A 560 9.78 9.63 8.88
CA MET A 560 8.91 9.96 7.77
C MET A 560 7.96 8.79 7.54
N VAL A 561 6.74 8.92 8.06
CA VAL A 561 5.67 7.91 7.98
C VAL A 561 4.39 8.58 7.49
N TRP A 562 3.56 7.86 6.73
CA TRP A 562 2.13 8.15 6.59
C TRP A 562 1.32 6.92 7.00
N THR A 563 0.34 7.10 7.89
CA THR A 563 -0.75 6.15 8.07
C THR A 563 -1.58 6.17 6.77
N MET A 564 -1.42 5.13 5.96
CA MET A 564 -2.13 4.95 4.70
C MET A 564 -3.36 4.09 4.94
N GLN A 565 -4.46 4.36 4.24
CA GLN A 565 -5.60 3.45 4.17
C GLN A 565 -5.92 3.03 2.74
N THR A 566 -6.38 1.79 2.63
CA THR A 566 -7.05 1.22 1.46
C THR A 566 -8.47 0.83 1.85
N GLY A 567 -9.30 0.45 0.87
CA GLY A 567 -10.58 -0.22 1.16
C GLY A 567 -10.43 -1.63 1.76
N ARG A 568 -9.22 -2.06 2.14
CA ARG A 568 -8.92 -3.21 3.01
C ARG A 568 -8.42 -2.77 4.37
N VAL A 569 -7.26 -2.14 4.41
CA VAL A 569 -6.43 -2.04 5.61
C VAL A 569 -5.91 -0.62 5.82
N THR A 570 -5.71 -0.27 7.08
CA THR A 570 -4.94 0.91 7.49
C THR A 570 -3.60 0.44 8.03
N GLN A 571 -2.51 0.97 7.51
CA GLN A 571 -1.14 0.61 7.92
C GLN A 571 -0.22 1.83 7.78
N ASP A 572 0.76 1.94 8.66
CA ASP A 572 1.84 2.92 8.49
C ASP A 572 2.79 2.49 7.37
N LEU A 573 3.02 3.40 6.43
CA LEU A 573 4.05 3.33 5.40
C LEU A 573 5.19 4.28 5.76
N ALA A 574 6.42 3.75 5.86
CA ALA A 574 7.63 4.53 6.12
C ALA A 574 8.32 4.96 4.81
N PHE A 575 9.09 6.05 4.87
CA PHE A 575 9.80 6.63 3.74
C PHE A 575 11.29 6.92 4.02
N ASP A 576 11.78 6.71 5.25
CA ASP A 576 13.16 7.01 5.69
C ASP A 576 14.22 6.45 4.72
N GLU A 577 14.11 5.17 4.37
CA GLU A 577 14.98 4.49 3.41
C GLU A 577 14.83 4.94 1.95
N TYR A 578 13.72 5.61 1.59
CA TYR A 578 13.51 6.17 0.25
C TYR A 578 14.05 7.62 0.12
N VAL A 579 14.11 8.37 1.21
CA VAL A 579 14.67 9.74 1.21
C VAL A 579 16.17 9.78 1.48
N SER A 580 16.76 8.76 2.11
CA SER A 580 18.20 8.72 2.38
C SER A 580 19.01 8.43 1.10
N PRO A 581 19.83 9.39 0.61
CA PRO A 581 20.66 9.19 -0.57
C PRO A 581 21.84 8.25 -0.32
N TYR A 582 22.08 7.82 0.93
CA TYR A 582 23.18 6.93 1.31
C TYR A 582 22.80 5.44 1.32
N VAL A 583 21.55 5.09 1.01
CA VAL A 583 21.10 3.70 0.84
C VAL A 583 21.58 3.17 -0.52
N PHE A 584 22.43 2.15 -0.53
CA PHE A 584 22.93 1.50 -1.75
C PHE A 584 22.03 0.32 -2.16
N ILE A 585 21.65 -0.51 -1.19
CA ILE A 585 20.61 -1.53 -1.33
C ILE A 585 19.57 -1.31 -0.24
N TYR A 586 18.30 -1.34 -0.64
CA TYR A 586 17.19 -1.65 0.25
C TYR A 586 16.32 -2.67 -0.48
N SER A 587 16.26 -3.90 0.04
CA SER A 587 15.43 -4.98 -0.48
C SER A 587 14.41 -5.39 0.57
N ASP A 588 13.20 -4.86 0.39
CA ASP A 588 11.93 -5.29 1.01
C ASP A 588 11.45 -6.68 0.51
N MET A 589 12.28 -7.36 -0.28
CA MET A 589 12.04 -8.69 -0.84
C MET A 589 10.77 -8.83 -1.70
N SER A 590 10.13 -7.72 -2.12
CA SER A 590 9.16 -7.78 -3.21
C SER A 590 9.85 -8.12 -4.54
N GLY A 591 9.17 -8.88 -5.39
CA GLY A 591 9.64 -9.11 -6.75
C GLY A 591 9.67 -7.81 -7.56
N SER A 592 10.63 -7.70 -8.45
CA SER A 592 10.85 -6.51 -9.27
C SER A 592 9.80 -6.39 -10.38
N LEU A 593 9.42 -5.15 -10.71
CA LEU A 593 8.73 -4.81 -11.94
C LEU A 593 9.70 -4.16 -12.94
N SER A 594 9.48 -4.41 -14.22
CA SER A 594 10.16 -3.70 -15.32
C SER A 594 9.16 -3.13 -16.31
N PHE A 595 9.37 -1.89 -16.77
CA PHE A 595 8.55 -1.24 -17.78
C PHE A 595 8.98 -1.66 -19.19
N GLY A 596 8.09 -2.32 -19.93
CA GLY A 596 8.36 -2.79 -21.29
C GLY A 596 8.30 -1.69 -22.36
N SER A 597 8.68 -2.02 -23.59
CA SER A 597 8.50 -1.14 -24.77
C SER A 597 7.05 -1.10 -25.28
N ASP A 598 6.17 -1.89 -24.66
CA ASP A 598 4.74 -2.01 -24.91
C ASP A 598 3.89 -1.17 -23.93
N GLY A 599 4.51 -0.36 -23.07
CA GLY A 599 3.82 0.45 -22.05
C GLY A 599 3.39 -0.34 -20.80
N LEU A 600 3.78 -1.62 -20.71
CA LEU A 600 3.30 -2.56 -19.70
C LEU A 600 4.36 -2.82 -18.61
N PHE A 601 3.93 -2.90 -17.36
CA PHE A 601 4.75 -3.44 -16.28
C PHE A 601 4.73 -4.97 -16.31
N LYS A 602 5.89 -5.58 -16.04
CA LYS A 602 6.10 -7.03 -16.12
C LYS A 602 6.73 -7.53 -14.82
N TYR A 603 6.12 -8.53 -14.20
CA TYR A 603 6.67 -9.13 -12.97
C TYR A 603 7.87 -10.03 -13.29
N GLN A 604 8.85 -10.03 -12.40
CA GLN A 604 10.11 -10.74 -12.56
C GLN A 604 10.23 -11.85 -11.50
N ASP A 605 9.23 -12.73 -11.44
CA ASP A 605 9.23 -13.93 -10.57
C ASP A 605 9.77 -15.18 -11.28
N GLY A 606 10.31 -15.01 -12.50
CA GLY A 606 10.80 -16.08 -13.35
C GLY A 606 9.74 -16.81 -14.20
N TYR A 607 8.44 -16.66 -13.93
CA TYR A 607 7.42 -17.53 -14.54
C TYR A 607 7.21 -17.27 -16.04
N GLN A 608 7.64 -18.24 -16.86
CA GLN A 608 7.46 -18.26 -18.31
C GLN A 608 6.13 -18.91 -18.69
N LYS A 609 5.11 -18.05 -18.80
CA LYS A 609 3.77 -18.31 -19.34
C LYS A 609 3.72 -19.28 -20.54
N GLU A 610 4.61 -19.10 -21.51
CA GLU A 610 4.69 -19.90 -22.74
C GLU A 610 5.08 -21.37 -22.53
N THR A 611 5.93 -21.64 -21.52
CA THR A 611 6.48 -22.97 -21.24
C THR A 611 5.93 -23.57 -19.95
N GLN A 612 5.14 -22.82 -19.17
CA GLN A 612 4.67 -23.14 -17.82
C GLN A 612 5.83 -23.47 -16.85
N SER A 613 7.02 -22.90 -17.08
CA SER A 613 8.24 -23.16 -16.32
C SER A 613 8.81 -21.89 -15.68
N ILE A 614 9.73 -22.05 -14.72
CA ILE A 614 10.53 -20.93 -14.21
C ILE A 614 11.77 -20.79 -15.10
N ASP A 615 12.00 -19.60 -15.67
CA ASP A 615 13.33 -19.18 -16.13
C ASP A 615 14.04 -18.54 -14.94
N GLU A 616 15.07 -19.22 -14.43
CA GLU A 616 15.84 -18.74 -13.28
C GLU A 616 16.46 -17.36 -13.52
N ASN A 617 16.76 -17.03 -14.78
CA ASN A 617 17.40 -15.77 -15.19
C ASN A 617 16.44 -14.55 -15.16
N GLN A 618 15.13 -14.76 -15.03
CA GLN A 618 14.13 -13.68 -14.91
C GLN A 618 13.56 -13.55 -13.49
N ARG A 619 14.21 -14.15 -12.48
CA ARG A 619 13.86 -13.96 -11.06
C ARG A 619 14.65 -12.80 -10.48
N ARG A 620 13.95 -11.71 -10.18
CA ARG A 620 14.56 -10.45 -9.73
C ARG A 620 13.79 -9.89 -8.54
N LEU A 621 14.50 -9.55 -7.46
CA LEU A 621 13.97 -8.78 -6.34
C LEU A 621 14.19 -7.28 -6.56
N GLN A 622 13.26 -6.49 -6.07
CA GLN A 622 13.34 -5.04 -6.12
C GLN A 622 14.51 -4.55 -5.24
N ASN A 623 15.39 -3.71 -5.80
CA ASN A 623 16.17 -2.80 -4.97
C ASN A 623 15.39 -1.49 -4.90
N SER A 624 14.74 -1.25 -3.76
CA SER A 624 13.91 -0.08 -3.46
C SER A 624 14.71 1.18 -3.14
N SER A 625 16.06 1.11 -3.15
CA SER A 625 16.92 2.30 -3.10
C SER A 625 16.63 3.28 -4.25
N THR A 626 16.74 4.57 -3.92
CA THR A 626 16.37 5.73 -4.73
C THR A 626 17.55 6.67 -5.00
N SER A 627 18.76 6.30 -4.54
CA SER A 627 19.94 7.17 -4.53
C SER A 627 20.33 7.67 -5.93
N GLU A 628 20.68 8.96 -6.01
CA GLU A 628 21.27 9.56 -7.22
C GLU A 628 22.80 9.72 -7.10
N ILE A 629 23.34 9.71 -5.87
CA ILE A 629 24.76 9.96 -5.55
C ILE A 629 25.63 8.69 -5.54
N MET A 630 25.01 7.53 -5.71
CA MET A 630 25.65 6.23 -5.97
C MET A 630 25.05 5.64 -7.24
N ASP A 631 25.77 4.71 -7.85
CA ASP A 631 25.27 3.92 -8.99
C ASP A 631 24.85 2.56 -8.44
N ILE A 632 23.58 2.51 -8.01
CA ILE A 632 22.97 1.42 -7.25
C ILE A 632 22.58 0.22 -8.14
N PRO A 633 22.53 -1.02 -7.61
CA PRO A 633 22.07 -2.17 -8.37
C PRO A 633 20.59 -2.03 -8.74
N SER A 634 20.23 -2.29 -10.00
CA SER A 634 18.83 -2.23 -10.47
C SER A 634 17.91 -3.22 -9.76
N TYR A 635 18.41 -4.41 -9.41
CA TYR A 635 17.65 -5.50 -8.79
C TYR A 635 18.61 -6.53 -8.17
N GLY A 636 18.08 -7.39 -7.30
CA GLY A 636 18.77 -8.60 -6.83
C GLY A 636 18.42 -9.81 -7.70
N SER A 637 19.40 -10.62 -8.10
CA SER A 637 19.22 -11.79 -8.99
C SER A 637 19.21 -13.10 -8.21
N ILE A 638 18.28 -14.02 -8.50
CA ILE A 638 18.11 -15.27 -7.72
C ILE A 638 18.63 -16.50 -8.49
N LYS A 639 19.62 -17.19 -7.92
CA LYS A 639 20.23 -18.43 -8.41
C LYS A 639 19.78 -19.61 -7.52
N GLY A 640 19.53 -20.80 -8.10
CA GLY A 640 19.09 -21.99 -7.34
C GLY A 640 17.64 -21.92 -6.84
N PRO A 641 17.17 -22.79 -5.93
CA PRO A 641 15.75 -22.91 -5.55
C PRO A 641 15.22 -21.81 -4.58
N GLY A 642 15.81 -20.62 -4.59
CA GLY A 642 15.35 -19.47 -3.82
C GLY A 642 14.05 -18.88 -4.38
N ARG A 643 13.21 -18.33 -3.51
CA ARG A 643 11.79 -18.09 -3.83
C ARG A 643 11.24 -16.80 -3.22
N ILE A 644 10.76 -15.92 -4.10
CA ILE A 644 9.96 -14.72 -3.77
C ILE A 644 8.60 -15.15 -3.23
N GLU A 645 8.17 -14.58 -2.11
CA GLU A 645 6.84 -14.84 -1.54
C GLU A 645 5.76 -14.02 -2.27
N PRO A 646 4.66 -14.64 -2.74
CA PRO A 646 3.63 -13.92 -3.48
C PRO A 646 2.51 -13.33 -2.59
N VAL A 647 2.64 -13.42 -1.25
CA VAL A 647 1.64 -12.96 -0.25
C VAL A 647 2.31 -12.39 1.01
N ALA A 648 1.68 -11.43 1.68
CA ALA A 648 2.26 -10.71 2.82
C ALA A 648 2.23 -11.48 4.16
N LEU A 649 2.75 -12.72 4.15
CA LEU A 649 2.88 -13.61 5.31
C LEU A 649 4.33 -14.02 5.62
N GLY A 650 5.22 -14.00 4.62
CA GLY A 650 6.57 -14.56 4.73
C GLY A 650 7.59 -13.66 5.45
N GLY A 651 7.39 -12.34 5.38
CA GLY A 651 8.30 -11.34 5.89
C GLY A 651 7.99 -10.85 7.30
N ILE A 652 8.83 -9.96 7.80
CA ILE A 652 8.62 -9.26 9.07
C ILE A 652 7.64 -8.08 8.90
N VAL A 653 7.49 -7.50 7.69
CA VAL A 653 6.41 -6.53 7.36
C VAL A 653 5.42 -7.07 6.34
N GLY A 654 5.89 -7.69 5.25
CA GLY A 654 5.02 -8.24 4.21
C GLY A 654 5.48 -9.59 3.68
N LYS A 655 6.02 -9.63 2.47
CA LYS A 655 6.28 -10.85 1.69
C LYS A 655 7.55 -11.57 2.14
N GLY A 656 8.68 -10.88 2.24
CA GLY A 656 9.96 -11.54 2.50
C GLY A 656 10.41 -12.48 1.37
N PHE A 657 11.59 -13.08 1.53
CA PHE A 657 12.14 -14.06 0.60
C PHE A 657 12.51 -15.34 1.35
N TYR A 658 12.15 -16.50 0.79
CA TYR A 658 12.63 -17.78 1.31
C TYR A 658 13.91 -18.21 0.59
N LEU A 659 15.01 -18.17 1.34
CA LEU A 659 16.30 -18.70 0.96
C LEU A 659 16.27 -20.22 1.21
N SER A 660 16.38 -21.02 0.15
CA SER A 660 16.52 -22.48 0.27
C SER A 660 18.01 -22.86 0.32
N GLU A 661 18.34 -24.10 0.73
CA GLU A 661 19.68 -24.64 0.51
C GLU A 661 20.06 -24.57 -0.99
N ASN A 662 21.34 -24.41 -1.30
CA ASN A 662 21.85 -24.16 -2.66
C ASN A 662 21.20 -22.95 -3.36
N SER A 663 20.76 -21.93 -2.61
CA SER A 663 20.22 -20.68 -3.16
C SER A 663 21.13 -19.50 -2.88
N GLU A 664 21.22 -18.59 -3.85
CA GLU A 664 22.04 -17.40 -3.76
C GLU A 664 21.28 -16.21 -4.36
N LEU A 665 21.20 -15.11 -3.62
CA LEU A 665 20.62 -13.84 -4.08
C LEU A 665 21.76 -12.83 -4.24
N THR A 666 21.99 -12.29 -5.44
CA THR A 666 23.14 -11.41 -5.72
C THR A 666 22.78 -10.02 -6.21
N TYR A 667 23.55 -9.03 -5.76
CA TYR A 667 23.47 -7.64 -6.16
C TYR A 667 24.83 -7.21 -6.75
N PRO A 668 24.90 -6.83 -8.04
CA PRO A 668 26.15 -6.39 -8.67
C PRO A 668 26.58 -5.02 -8.14
N VAL A 669 27.88 -4.84 -7.92
CA VAL A 669 28.49 -3.59 -7.47
C VAL A 669 29.27 -2.96 -8.62
N GLU A 670 28.61 -2.06 -9.34
CA GLU A 670 29.17 -1.37 -10.50
C GLU A 670 30.41 -0.54 -10.15
N GLN A 671 31.41 -0.56 -11.04
CA GLN A 671 32.67 0.17 -10.86
C GLN A 671 32.53 1.62 -11.35
N THR A 672 32.33 2.56 -10.41
CA THR A 672 32.08 3.97 -10.75
C THR A 672 32.71 4.93 -9.74
N THR A 673 33.16 6.09 -10.21
CA THR A 673 33.72 7.12 -9.35
C THR A 673 32.71 7.64 -8.30
N LYS A 674 31.41 7.41 -8.45
CA LYS A 674 30.44 7.67 -7.37
C LYS A 674 30.60 6.65 -6.24
N ASN A 675 30.57 5.36 -6.58
CA ASN A 675 30.63 4.24 -5.65
C ASN A 675 31.95 4.25 -4.87
N GLN A 676 33.08 4.33 -5.57
CA GLN A 676 34.41 4.51 -4.98
C GLN A 676 34.47 5.65 -3.93
N ASN A 677 33.85 6.80 -4.22
CA ASN A 677 33.87 7.95 -3.33
C ASN A 677 33.01 7.76 -2.07
N GLN A 678 31.89 7.04 -2.11
CA GLN A 678 31.13 6.75 -0.88
C GLN A 678 31.79 5.64 -0.07
N PHE A 679 32.18 4.53 -0.72
CA PHE A 679 32.72 3.34 -0.05
C PHE A 679 34.04 3.63 0.70
N SER A 680 34.85 4.58 0.21
CA SER A 680 36.14 4.93 0.83
C SER A 680 36.01 5.90 2.01
N ASN A 681 34.94 6.70 2.08
CA ASN A 681 34.83 7.85 2.99
C ASN A 681 33.75 7.71 4.07
N ARG A 682 32.92 6.67 4.03
CA ARG A 682 31.75 6.49 4.90
C ARG A 682 31.71 5.07 5.48
N PRO A 683 31.22 4.87 6.72
CA PRO A 683 31.00 3.53 7.22
C PRO A 683 30.03 2.73 6.35
N LEU A 684 30.27 1.43 6.27
CA LEU A 684 29.30 0.46 5.76
C LEU A 684 28.40 0.03 6.91
N HIS A 685 27.09 0.22 6.78
CA HIS A 685 26.05 -0.40 7.62
C HIS A 685 25.29 -1.43 6.78
N ALA A 686 25.47 -2.71 7.08
CA ALA A 686 24.79 -3.83 6.42
C ALA A 686 23.91 -4.57 7.43
N SER A 687 22.61 -4.71 7.14
CA SER A 687 21.64 -5.33 8.06
C SER A 687 20.54 -6.10 7.35
N LEU A 688 19.95 -7.10 8.00
CA LEU A 688 18.76 -7.84 7.54
C LEU A 688 18.03 -8.52 8.70
N PHE A 689 16.77 -8.88 8.48
CA PHE A 689 16.06 -9.86 9.29
C PHE A 689 16.28 -11.27 8.74
N VAL A 690 16.46 -12.25 9.63
CA VAL A 690 16.58 -13.67 9.28
C VAL A 690 15.80 -14.54 10.27
N ALA A 691 15.01 -15.48 9.76
CA ALA A 691 14.43 -16.58 10.53
C ALA A 691 14.91 -17.90 9.90
N PRO A 692 16.00 -18.50 10.42
CA PRO A 692 16.60 -19.67 9.80
C PRO A 692 15.73 -20.92 9.99
N SER A 693 16.00 -21.95 9.19
CA SER A 693 15.32 -23.26 9.26
C SER A 693 16.30 -24.43 9.45
N ASN A 694 17.60 -24.22 9.24
CA ASN A 694 18.67 -25.22 9.42
C ASN A 694 19.84 -24.71 10.31
N ILE A 695 19.61 -23.74 11.21
CA ILE A 695 20.66 -23.24 12.11
C ILE A 695 21.02 -24.27 13.19
N GLU A 696 22.32 -24.54 13.32
CA GLU A 696 22.95 -25.36 14.36
C GLU A 696 24.27 -24.71 14.82
N ASP A 697 25.10 -25.40 15.61
CA ASP A 697 26.36 -24.84 16.13
C ASP A 697 27.42 -24.54 15.04
N THR A 698 27.34 -25.20 13.89
CA THR A 698 28.21 -24.97 12.72
C THR A 698 27.84 -23.65 12.02
N PRO A 699 28.78 -22.71 11.80
CA PRO A 699 28.50 -21.49 11.04
C PRO A 699 28.15 -21.77 9.57
N LEU A 700 27.08 -21.16 9.09
CA LEU A 700 26.62 -21.21 7.69
C LEU A 700 26.73 -19.82 7.03
N PRO A 701 27.07 -19.71 5.74
CA PRO A 701 27.12 -18.43 5.02
C PRO A 701 25.77 -17.69 5.04
N LEU A 702 25.81 -16.41 5.44
CA LEU A 702 24.67 -15.49 5.38
C LEU A 702 24.90 -14.38 4.37
N ILE A 703 26.01 -13.64 4.48
CA ILE A 703 26.38 -12.54 3.57
C ILE A 703 27.80 -12.79 3.03
N THR A 704 27.98 -12.81 1.71
CA THR A 704 29.31 -12.65 1.09
C THR A 704 29.44 -11.21 0.62
N PHE A 705 30.52 -10.55 1.02
CA PHE A 705 30.85 -9.19 0.62
C PHE A 705 31.68 -9.16 -0.68
N PRO A 706 31.73 -8.02 -1.40
CA PRO A 706 32.45 -7.90 -2.67
C PRO A 706 33.96 -8.20 -2.61
N ASN A 707 34.58 -8.13 -1.43
CA ASN A 707 35.97 -8.53 -1.22
C ASN A 707 36.15 -10.05 -0.95
N ASP A 708 35.11 -10.86 -1.19
CA ASP A 708 34.97 -12.29 -0.89
C ASP A 708 35.07 -12.67 0.60
N SER A 709 35.00 -11.70 1.53
CA SER A 709 34.81 -11.99 2.97
C SER A 709 33.37 -12.44 3.24
N VAL A 710 33.18 -13.42 4.13
CA VAL A 710 31.86 -14.03 4.40
C VAL A 710 31.47 -13.85 5.87
N LEU A 711 30.32 -13.21 6.09
CA LEU A 711 29.60 -13.22 7.35
C LEU A 711 28.81 -14.52 7.47
N GLN A 712 29.16 -15.33 8.45
CA GLN A 712 28.52 -16.61 8.77
C GLN A 712 27.79 -16.52 10.11
N ILE A 713 26.68 -17.24 10.23
CA ILE A 713 25.92 -17.35 11.48
C ILE A 713 25.80 -18.81 11.93
N SER A 714 25.84 -19.05 13.24
CA SER A 714 25.50 -20.31 13.88
C SER A 714 24.65 -20.01 15.12
N ARG A 715 23.98 -21.04 15.67
CA ARG A 715 23.03 -20.93 16.79
C ARG A 715 23.51 -19.97 17.89
N HIS A 716 24.79 -20.02 18.24
CA HIS A 716 25.40 -19.22 19.32
C HIS A 716 26.53 -18.28 18.85
N LYS A 717 26.72 -18.05 17.54
CA LYS A 717 27.86 -17.26 17.03
C LYS A 717 27.54 -16.45 15.77
N VAL A 718 28.23 -15.33 15.61
CA VAL A 718 28.46 -14.66 14.32
C VAL A 718 29.96 -14.68 14.05
N VAL A 719 30.36 -15.07 12.85
CA VAL A 719 31.77 -15.21 12.43
C VAL A 719 31.97 -14.41 11.15
N LEU A 720 33.06 -13.66 11.04
CA LEU A 720 33.50 -13.08 9.76
C LEU A 720 34.80 -13.77 9.35
N ILE A 721 34.80 -14.39 8.17
CA ILE A 721 36.01 -14.91 7.52
C ILE A 721 36.42 -14.01 6.35
N ASP A 722 37.71 -13.97 6.05
CA ASP A 722 38.24 -13.31 4.85
C ASP A 722 38.18 -14.23 3.61
N ASN A 723 38.74 -13.74 2.49
CA ASN A 723 38.82 -14.49 1.23
C ASN A 723 39.93 -15.57 1.20
N THR A 724 40.76 -15.68 2.24
CA THR A 724 41.71 -16.80 2.44
C THR A 724 41.13 -17.91 3.32
N GLY A 725 40.05 -17.61 4.06
CA GLY A 725 39.45 -18.47 5.07
C GLY A 725 39.95 -18.21 6.50
N GLU A 726 40.71 -17.13 6.73
CA GLU A 726 41.10 -16.71 8.08
C GLU A 726 39.91 -16.07 8.81
N ILE A 727 39.73 -16.42 10.09
CA ILE A 727 38.67 -15.87 10.94
C ILE A 727 39.10 -14.48 11.42
N LEU A 728 38.53 -13.43 10.80
CA LEU A 728 38.77 -12.04 11.18
C LEU A 728 38.13 -11.68 12.53
N LEU A 729 36.94 -12.22 12.83
CA LEU A 729 36.30 -12.07 14.14
C LEU A 729 35.33 -13.22 14.45
N THR A 730 35.03 -13.40 15.75
CA THR A 730 33.93 -14.23 16.23
C THR A 730 33.24 -13.52 17.39
N ALA A 731 31.96 -13.17 17.21
CA ALA A 731 31.07 -12.73 18.28
C ALA A 731 30.33 -13.95 18.83
N VAL A 732 30.34 -14.14 20.15
CA VAL A 732 29.57 -15.19 20.84
C VAL A 732 28.27 -14.59 21.34
N LEU A 733 27.15 -15.24 21.04
CA LEU A 733 25.81 -14.75 21.36
C LEU A 733 25.43 -15.13 22.80
N PRO A 734 24.88 -14.19 23.60
CA PRO A 734 24.10 -14.53 24.78
C PRO A 734 22.95 -15.47 24.42
N LYS A 735 22.50 -16.30 25.38
CA LYS A 735 21.39 -17.25 25.13
C LYS A 735 20.14 -16.54 24.58
N ASP A 736 19.77 -15.42 25.18
CA ASP A 736 18.55 -14.67 24.82
C ASP A 736 18.70 -13.82 23.54
N LEU A 737 19.86 -13.90 22.86
CA LEU A 737 20.16 -13.33 21.53
C LEU A 737 20.71 -14.40 20.57
N SER A 738 20.54 -15.69 20.88
CA SER A 738 20.95 -16.81 20.04
C SER A 738 19.94 -17.03 18.91
N PHE A 739 20.41 -17.49 17.75
CA PHE A 739 19.53 -17.79 16.61
C PHE A 739 18.77 -19.11 16.83
N GLU A 740 17.45 -19.07 16.66
CA GLU A 740 16.57 -20.24 16.77
C GLU A 740 15.85 -20.51 15.44
N ASN A 741 15.64 -21.79 15.12
CA ASN A 741 14.94 -22.17 13.88
C ASN A 741 13.47 -21.76 13.96
N GLY A 742 13.00 -21.03 12.96
CA GLY A 742 11.64 -20.50 12.92
C GLY A 742 11.41 -19.26 13.79
N ASN A 743 12.46 -18.55 14.24
CA ASN A 743 12.33 -17.27 14.95
C ASN A 743 13.11 -16.16 14.23
N PHE A 744 12.48 -15.00 13.99
CA PHE A 744 13.16 -13.85 13.41
C PHE A 744 14.19 -13.23 14.37
N SER A 745 15.33 -12.82 13.82
CA SER A 745 16.31 -11.95 14.47
C SER A 745 16.86 -10.96 13.45
N HIS A 746 17.10 -9.73 13.88
CA HIS A 746 17.78 -8.71 13.07
C HIS A 746 19.28 -8.76 13.36
N ILE A 747 20.09 -8.85 12.31
CA ILE A 747 21.55 -8.78 12.40
C ILE A 747 22.04 -7.51 11.71
N THR A 748 23.03 -6.86 12.31
CA THR A 748 23.71 -5.67 11.75
C THR A 748 25.22 -5.81 11.87
N LEU A 749 25.92 -5.49 10.79
CA LEU A 749 27.36 -5.29 10.74
C LEU A 749 27.63 -3.82 10.40
N ILE A 750 28.43 -3.12 11.21
CA ILE A 750 28.95 -1.79 10.90
C ILE A 750 30.46 -1.89 10.73
N ASN A 751 30.99 -1.49 9.58
CA ASN A 751 32.43 -1.37 9.32
C ASN A 751 32.78 0.10 9.07
N GLU A 752 33.42 0.73 10.05
CA GLU A 752 33.93 2.10 9.99
C GLU A 752 35.42 2.07 9.60
N THR A 753 35.76 1.61 8.38
CA THR A 753 37.16 1.50 7.90
C THR A 753 38.03 2.74 8.20
N PRO A 754 37.56 4.00 8.03
CA PRO A 754 38.35 5.20 8.38
C PRO A 754 38.70 5.35 9.87
N LYS A 755 37.99 4.67 10.77
CA LYS A 755 38.29 4.55 12.21
C LYS A 755 38.87 3.19 12.59
N ARG A 756 38.99 2.27 11.62
CA ARG A 756 39.36 0.86 11.81
C ARG A 756 38.51 0.13 12.85
N LEU A 757 37.20 0.28 12.77
CA LEU A 757 36.26 -0.25 13.76
C LEU A 757 35.23 -1.16 13.08
N ILE A 758 35.01 -2.36 13.62
CA ILE A 758 33.88 -3.21 13.22
C ILE A 758 32.98 -3.50 14.43
N LYS A 759 31.67 -3.44 14.21
CA LYS A 759 30.63 -3.73 15.20
C LYS A 759 29.67 -4.80 14.68
N ILE A 760 29.26 -5.73 15.54
CA ILE A 760 28.13 -6.62 15.32
C ILE A 760 27.04 -6.27 16.33
N LEU A 761 25.81 -6.07 15.83
CA LEU A 761 24.62 -5.87 16.65
C LEU A 761 23.58 -6.93 16.32
N ILE A 762 22.86 -7.40 17.34
CA ILE A 762 21.73 -8.32 17.21
C ILE A 762 20.51 -7.65 17.84
N ASN A 763 19.40 -7.60 17.09
CA ASN A 763 18.17 -6.91 17.48
C ASN A 763 18.46 -5.47 17.94
N GLY A 764 19.28 -4.77 17.15
CA GLY A 764 19.77 -3.40 17.40
C GLY A 764 20.70 -3.20 18.61
N ASN A 765 21.01 -4.25 19.39
CA ASN A 765 21.88 -4.16 20.56
C ASN A 765 23.33 -4.53 20.21
N PRO A 766 24.34 -3.70 20.53
CA PRO A 766 25.73 -3.95 20.17
C PRO A 766 26.34 -5.01 21.08
N ILE A 767 26.63 -6.19 20.51
CA ILE A 767 27.14 -7.36 21.24
C ILE A 767 28.66 -7.56 21.09
N PHE A 768 29.26 -6.99 20.04
CA PHE A 768 30.67 -7.13 19.74
C PHE A 768 31.21 -5.89 19.04
N VAL A 769 32.40 -5.45 19.43
CA VAL A 769 33.16 -4.37 18.80
C VAL A 769 34.63 -4.79 18.74
N ALA A 770 35.29 -4.58 17.61
CA ALA A 770 36.73 -4.75 17.47
C ALA A 770 37.37 -3.51 16.83
N GLU A 771 38.42 -3.01 17.48
CA GLU A 771 39.27 -1.92 17.02
C GLU A 771 40.45 -2.44 16.18
N ASN A 772 41.05 -1.57 15.36
CA ASN A 772 42.14 -1.87 14.42
C ASN A 772 41.74 -2.82 13.27
N PHE A 773 40.44 -2.95 13.00
CA PHE A 773 39.90 -3.68 11.85
C PHE A 773 40.06 -2.85 10.57
N ASP A 774 41.06 -3.15 9.75
CA ASP A 774 41.46 -2.39 8.56
C ASP A 774 41.06 -3.07 7.23
N VAL A 775 40.07 -3.98 7.27
CA VAL A 775 39.61 -4.74 6.09
C VAL A 775 38.43 -4.03 5.43
N PRO A 776 38.59 -3.44 4.23
CA PRO A 776 37.46 -2.92 3.46
C PRO A 776 36.64 -4.09 2.91
N LEU A 777 35.37 -4.19 3.32
CA LEU A 777 34.45 -5.22 2.86
C LEU A 777 33.92 -4.93 1.44
N MET A 778 33.84 -3.66 1.08
CA MET A 778 33.38 -3.21 -0.24
C MET A 778 34.54 -3.12 -1.23
N SER A 779 34.29 -3.60 -2.44
CA SER A 779 35.12 -3.49 -3.63
C SER A 779 34.20 -3.24 -4.83
N GLU A 780 34.78 -2.82 -5.96
CA GLU A 780 34.05 -2.54 -7.19
C GLU A 780 34.24 -3.66 -8.22
N GLY A 781 33.22 -3.91 -9.07
CA GLY A 781 33.26 -4.95 -10.10
C GLY A 781 32.99 -6.37 -9.59
N ALA A 782 32.34 -6.50 -8.43
CA ALA A 782 32.01 -7.78 -7.77
C ALA A 782 30.53 -7.80 -7.32
N GLU A 783 30.08 -8.84 -6.60
CA GLU A 783 28.71 -9.01 -6.12
C GLU A 783 28.64 -8.98 -4.58
N ILE A 784 27.60 -8.36 -4.00
CA ILE A 784 27.13 -8.70 -2.66
C ILE A 784 26.17 -9.89 -2.80
N LYS A 785 26.30 -10.91 -1.94
CA LYS A 785 25.53 -12.17 -2.05
C LYS A 785 24.89 -12.54 -0.72
N LEU A 786 23.65 -13.02 -0.75
CA LEU A 786 22.99 -13.66 0.40
C LEU A 786 22.81 -15.16 0.14
N GLY A 787 23.15 -15.99 1.13
CA GLY A 787 23.24 -17.44 0.96
C GLY A 787 24.43 -17.88 0.11
N SER A 788 24.34 -19.07 -0.50
CA SER A 788 25.39 -19.62 -1.38
C SER A 788 24.88 -20.75 -2.28
N GLN A 789 25.56 -20.97 -3.41
CA GLN A 789 25.40 -22.17 -4.25
C GLN A 789 26.08 -23.42 -3.63
N SER A 790 25.74 -23.74 -2.38
CA SER A 790 26.17 -24.96 -1.67
C SER A 790 24.99 -25.62 -0.96
N ARG A 791 25.07 -26.93 -0.72
CA ARG A 791 24.13 -27.62 0.20
C ARG A 791 24.38 -27.23 1.65
N ASP A 792 25.62 -26.96 2.02
CA ASP A 792 26.03 -26.45 3.33
C ASP A 792 25.80 -24.92 3.41
N SER A 793 24.58 -24.49 3.04
CA SER A 793 24.14 -23.09 3.02
C SER A 793 23.02 -22.87 4.03
N LEU A 794 22.91 -21.66 4.54
CA LEU A 794 21.76 -21.26 5.33
C LEU A 794 20.47 -21.38 4.49
N ALA A 795 19.41 -21.91 5.11
CA ALA A 795 18.05 -21.88 4.61
C ALA A 795 17.12 -21.23 5.64
N GLY A 796 16.07 -20.58 5.18
CA GLY A 796 15.08 -19.88 6.01
C GLY A 796 14.54 -18.61 5.34
N TRP A 797 13.80 -17.82 6.11
CA TRP A 797 13.29 -16.53 5.66
C TRP A 797 14.34 -15.44 5.86
N ILE A 798 14.47 -14.56 4.87
CA ILE A 798 15.20 -13.29 4.99
C ILE A 798 14.29 -12.14 4.57
N ASP A 799 14.49 -10.98 5.18
CA ASP A 799 13.70 -9.78 4.88
C ASP A 799 14.47 -8.48 5.17
N GLU A 800 14.00 -7.36 4.59
CA GLU A 800 14.48 -5.99 4.87
C GLU A 800 16.01 -5.82 4.76
N PHE A 801 16.63 -6.42 3.73
CA PHE A 801 18.08 -6.36 3.54
C PHE A 801 18.52 -4.97 3.10
N LYS A 802 19.40 -4.35 3.89
CA LYS A 802 19.84 -2.96 3.74
C LYS A 802 21.36 -2.88 3.73
N VAL A 803 21.89 -2.08 2.80
CA VAL A 803 23.30 -1.70 2.70
C VAL A 803 23.34 -0.18 2.56
N ILE A 804 23.84 0.50 3.59
CA ILE A 804 23.76 1.95 3.74
C ILE A 804 25.17 2.49 4.04
N PHE A 805 25.54 3.61 3.41
CA PHE A 805 26.82 4.29 3.61
C PHE A 805 26.65 5.53 4.49
N GLU A 806 26.33 5.31 5.76
CA GLU A 806 26.17 6.37 6.75
C GLU A 806 26.73 5.95 8.11
N ASN A 807 26.84 6.90 9.04
CA ASN A 807 27.15 6.62 10.44
C ASN A 807 25.85 6.76 11.27
N PRO A 808 25.02 5.71 11.38
CA PRO A 808 23.72 5.82 12.04
C PRO A 808 23.89 5.99 13.55
N ASN A 809 23.00 6.77 14.16
CA ASN A 809 22.89 6.82 15.62
C ASN A 809 22.15 5.57 16.14
N TYR A 810 22.20 5.30 17.45
CA TYR A 810 21.60 4.08 18.01
C TYR A 810 20.08 3.99 17.84
N GLU A 811 19.35 5.12 17.78
CA GLU A 811 17.92 5.09 17.48
C GLU A 811 17.67 4.68 16.02
N SER A 812 18.42 5.22 15.06
CA SER A 812 18.34 4.78 13.65
C SER A 812 18.67 3.29 13.47
N ILE A 813 19.69 2.77 14.18
CA ILE A 813 19.99 1.32 14.16
C ILE A 813 18.83 0.52 14.79
N CYS A 814 18.24 1.00 15.88
CA CYS A 814 17.12 0.34 16.53
C CYS A 814 15.83 0.40 15.67
N ASN A 815 15.60 1.49 14.94
CA ASN A 815 14.52 1.65 13.96
C ASN A 815 14.69 0.68 12.77
N HIS A 816 15.93 0.35 12.36
CA HIS A 816 16.18 -0.73 11.40
C HIS A 816 15.86 -2.12 11.98
N ALA A 817 16.01 -2.32 13.30
CA ALA A 817 15.66 -3.53 14.03
C ALA A 817 14.19 -3.59 14.51
N PHE A 818 13.33 -2.66 14.07
CA PHE A 818 11.93 -2.46 14.50
C PHE A 818 11.73 -2.32 16.02
N GLY A 819 12.71 -1.72 16.69
CA GLY A 819 12.62 -1.28 18.07
C GLY A 819 12.66 0.24 18.20
N THR A 820 12.82 0.69 19.46
CA THR A 820 13.28 2.04 19.81
C THR A 820 14.27 1.93 20.98
N MET A 821 15.20 2.86 21.09
CA MET A 821 16.16 2.95 22.18
C MET A 821 15.45 3.42 23.45
N VAL A 822 15.68 2.70 24.55
CA VAL A 822 15.07 2.99 25.84
C VAL A 822 16.09 3.00 26.97
N HIS A 823 15.81 3.78 28.00
CA HIS A 823 16.37 3.60 29.33
C HIS A 823 15.43 2.73 30.18
N VAL A 824 15.97 1.65 30.72
CA VAL A 824 15.27 0.76 31.66
C VAL A 824 15.62 1.14 33.10
N THR A 825 14.63 1.48 33.93
CA THR A 825 14.90 1.94 35.31
C THR A 825 15.20 0.78 36.29
N ASN A 826 15.25 1.05 37.61
CA ASN A 826 15.38 -0.01 38.63
C ASN A 826 14.09 -0.80 38.82
N GLU A 827 12.95 -0.15 38.58
CA GLU A 827 11.58 -0.58 38.85
C GLU A 827 11.00 -1.44 37.71
N ALA A 828 11.65 -1.47 36.55
CA ALA A 828 11.29 -2.33 35.43
C ALA A 828 11.32 -3.82 35.78
N SER A 829 10.62 -4.64 34.98
CA SER A 829 10.58 -6.09 35.17
C SER A 829 11.97 -6.74 35.03
N GLN A 830 12.21 -7.85 35.73
CA GLN A 830 13.54 -8.48 35.72
C GLN A 830 13.91 -9.04 34.34
N SER A 831 12.94 -9.45 33.51
CA SER A 831 13.18 -9.86 32.12
C SER A 831 13.71 -8.71 31.26
N ILE A 832 13.17 -7.49 31.40
CA ILE A 832 13.66 -6.32 30.66
C ILE A 832 15.03 -5.87 31.22
N LYS A 833 15.20 -5.84 32.55
CA LYS A 833 16.50 -5.50 33.18
C LYS A 833 17.62 -6.47 32.82
N ASN A 834 17.32 -7.77 32.65
CA ASN A 834 18.30 -8.74 32.17
C ASN A 834 18.75 -8.43 30.73
N ARG A 835 17.89 -7.87 29.86
CA ARG A 835 18.27 -7.52 28.48
C ARG A 835 19.29 -6.36 28.41
N THR A 836 19.34 -5.45 29.39
CA THR A 836 20.29 -4.31 29.35
C THR A 836 21.75 -4.73 29.47
N GLN A 837 22.04 -5.94 29.99
CA GLN A 837 23.41 -6.46 30.10
C GLN A 837 24.04 -6.78 28.73
N PHE A 838 23.23 -6.81 27.66
CA PHE A 838 23.72 -7.07 26.30
C PHE A 838 24.28 -5.82 25.60
N PHE A 839 24.03 -4.62 26.15
CA PHE A 839 24.58 -3.38 25.62
C PHE A 839 25.98 -3.15 26.18
N LEU A 840 27.01 -3.23 25.34
CA LEU A 840 28.41 -3.07 25.75
C LEU A 840 28.65 -1.72 26.46
N GLU A 841 29.39 -1.73 27.57
CA GLU A 841 29.63 -0.51 28.36
C GLU A 841 30.42 0.55 27.57
N SER A 842 31.34 0.16 26.68
CA SER A 842 32.03 1.09 25.76
C SER A 842 31.04 1.83 24.85
N GLU A 843 30.10 1.09 24.25
CA GLU A 843 29.06 1.63 23.37
C GLU A 843 28.05 2.49 24.16
N LYS A 844 27.75 2.12 25.41
CA LYS A 844 26.95 2.95 26.33
C LYS A 844 27.62 4.29 26.60
N GLN A 845 28.95 4.34 26.78
CA GLN A 845 29.67 5.61 26.95
C GLN A 845 29.65 6.47 25.68
N ILE A 846 29.55 5.87 24.48
CA ILE A 846 29.31 6.61 23.22
C ILE A 846 27.87 7.14 23.17
N LEU A 847 26.88 6.33 23.55
CA LEU A 847 25.48 6.76 23.63
C LEU A 847 25.27 7.90 24.64
N ILE A 848 25.94 7.87 25.81
CA ILE A 848 25.89 8.96 26.80
C ILE A 848 26.40 10.29 26.20
N GLN A 849 27.34 10.25 25.25
CA GLN A 849 27.83 11.44 24.52
C GLN A 849 26.85 11.94 23.45
N GLN A 850 25.85 11.14 23.05
CA GLN A 850 24.79 11.53 22.10
C GLN A 850 23.58 12.17 22.80
N LEU A 851 23.40 11.95 24.12
CA LEU A 851 22.24 12.44 24.88
C LEU A 851 22.46 13.86 25.42
N THR A 852 21.52 14.77 25.16
CA THR A 852 21.55 16.18 25.64
C THR A 852 21.68 16.31 27.16
N HIS A 853 21.16 15.34 27.92
CA HIS A 853 21.10 15.35 29.39
C HIS A 853 21.72 14.08 29.99
N GLY A 854 23.02 13.86 29.73
CA GLY A 854 23.77 12.64 30.05
C GLY A 854 23.47 12.01 31.42
N GLN A 855 22.85 10.83 31.40
CA GLN A 855 22.38 10.11 32.58
C GLN A 855 23.48 9.18 33.14
N ALA A 856 23.92 9.41 34.38
CA ALA A 856 24.97 8.61 35.02
C ALA A 856 24.56 7.13 35.21
N ASP A 857 23.30 6.88 35.55
CA ASP A 857 22.72 5.54 35.75
C ASP A 857 22.10 4.94 34.46
N LEU A 858 22.49 5.43 33.27
CA LEU A 858 21.91 4.97 32.00
C LEU A 858 22.04 3.45 31.85
N ARG A 859 20.89 2.80 31.63
CA ARG A 859 20.77 1.39 31.23
C ARG A 859 20.09 1.34 29.87
N PRO A 860 20.86 1.43 28.78
CA PRO A 860 20.31 1.44 27.44
C PRO A 860 19.91 0.02 27.01
N LEU A 861 18.91 -0.02 26.13
CA LEU A 861 18.44 -1.21 25.45
C LEU A 861 17.82 -0.75 24.13
N CYS A 862 18.16 -1.38 23.00
CA CYS A 862 17.26 -1.36 21.85
C CYS A 862 16.12 -2.34 22.17
N LEU A 863 14.93 -1.82 22.44
CA LEU A 863 13.79 -2.63 22.82
C LEU A 863 13.04 -3.07 21.57
N THR A 864 13.08 -4.38 21.32
CA THR A 864 12.38 -5.05 20.21
C THR A 864 11.40 -6.10 20.74
N ASP A 865 10.36 -6.37 19.94
CA ASP A 865 9.47 -7.52 20.01
C ASP A 865 9.11 -7.92 18.57
N TYR A 866 9.19 -9.21 18.25
CA TYR A 866 8.86 -9.79 16.94
C TYR A 866 7.71 -10.80 17.03
N ASN A 867 7.01 -10.86 18.17
CA ASN A 867 5.80 -11.65 18.35
C ASN A 867 4.55 -10.84 17.95
N ASP A 868 4.58 -9.53 18.15
CA ASP A 868 3.56 -8.61 17.64
C ASP A 868 3.94 -8.11 16.22
N PRO A 869 3.08 -8.30 15.20
CA PRO A 869 3.29 -7.76 13.84
C PRO A 869 3.48 -6.23 13.73
N LYS A 870 3.19 -5.45 14.76
CA LYS A 870 3.44 -4.01 14.83
C LYS A 870 4.83 -3.64 15.36
N GLY A 871 5.56 -4.59 15.96
CA GLY A 871 6.79 -4.30 16.71
C GLY A 871 6.52 -3.54 18.02
N ILE A 872 7.56 -2.90 18.55
CA ILE A 872 7.46 -1.99 19.71
C ILE A 872 6.99 -0.61 19.25
N VAL A 873 6.12 0.03 20.03
CA VAL A 873 5.58 1.37 19.74
C VAL A 873 6.12 2.38 20.75
N TYR A 874 6.88 3.39 20.29
CA TYR A 874 7.68 4.26 21.18
C TYR A 874 6.92 5.10 22.21
N PHE A 875 5.61 5.32 22.03
CA PHE A 875 4.73 6.06 22.97
C PHE A 875 3.83 5.13 23.82
N ASP A 876 4.05 3.83 23.74
CA ASP A 876 3.28 2.77 24.42
C ASP A 876 4.24 1.72 25.01
N LEU A 877 5.32 2.21 25.62
CA LEU A 877 6.37 1.39 26.21
C LEU A 877 5.91 0.67 27.50
N PRO A 878 6.54 -0.45 27.87
CA PRO A 878 6.27 -1.13 29.14
C PRO A 878 6.48 -0.22 30.36
N GLU A 879 5.82 -0.54 31.47
CA GLU A 879 6.00 0.19 32.74
C GLU A 879 7.49 0.28 33.13
N ASN A 880 7.88 1.45 33.62
CA ASN A 880 9.24 1.75 34.09
C ASN A 880 10.32 1.64 32.99
N VAL A 881 9.92 1.85 31.74
CA VAL A 881 10.80 2.00 30.57
C VAL A 881 10.56 3.38 29.94
N ILE A 882 11.64 4.11 29.61
CA ILE A 882 11.60 5.50 29.13
C ILE A 882 12.25 5.55 27.74
N SER A 883 11.62 6.15 26.73
CA SER A 883 12.25 6.32 25.41
C SER A 883 13.43 7.28 25.47
N LEU A 884 14.49 6.97 24.71
CA LEU A 884 15.64 7.84 24.46
C LEU A 884 15.55 8.54 23.09
N ARG A 885 14.58 8.14 22.24
CA ARG A 885 14.42 8.57 20.84
C ARG A 885 14.67 10.05 20.62
N ASP A 886 13.91 10.89 21.31
CA ASP A 886 13.89 12.33 21.09
C ASP A 886 15.22 12.98 21.49
N SER A 887 15.86 12.47 22.55
CA SER A 887 17.20 12.89 22.99
C SER A 887 18.34 12.43 22.07
N ILE A 888 18.08 11.56 21.09
CA ILE A 888 19.05 11.08 20.10
C ILE A 888 18.80 11.72 18.73
N LEU A 889 17.54 11.81 18.29
CA LEU A 889 17.17 12.29 16.95
C LEU A 889 16.93 13.80 16.87
N SER A 890 16.54 14.43 17.99
CA SER A 890 16.23 15.87 18.06
C SER A 890 16.89 16.54 19.29
N PRO A 891 18.21 16.39 19.51
CA PRO A 891 18.90 16.96 20.67
C PRO A 891 18.85 18.49 20.73
N GLU A 892 18.59 19.17 19.60
CA GLU A 892 18.31 20.62 19.51
C GLU A 892 16.89 21.01 19.96
N GLY A 893 16.03 20.04 20.27
CA GLY A 893 14.61 20.23 20.57
C GLY A 893 13.68 19.96 19.37
N HIS A 894 12.38 20.01 19.63
CA HIS A 894 11.34 19.85 18.61
C HIS A 894 10.78 21.20 18.14
N ALA A 895 9.98 21.17 17.08
CA ALA A 895 9.20 22.32 16.66
C ALA A 895 8.11 22.66 17.70
N VAL A 896 8.10 23.90 18.22
CA VAL A 896 7.16 24.38 19.24
C VAL A 896 6.20 25.41 18.62
N PHE A 897 4.92 25.30 18.95
CA PHE A 897 3.86 26.20 18.46
C PHE A 897 4.10 27.66 18.88
N ASN A 898 3.81 28.62 18.00
CA ASN A 898 4.18 30.05 18.08
C ASN A 898 5.69 30.34 18.05
N GLU A 899 6.58 29.33 18.09
CA GLU A 899 8.04 29.52 18.01
C GLU A 899 8.58 29.14 16.62
N ASN A 900 9.67 29.77 16.21
CA ASN A 900 10.36 29.42 14.97
C ASN A 900 10.92 27.98 15.03
N LEU A 901 10.94 27.29 13.89
CA LEU A 901 11.56 25.97 13.77
C LEU A 901 13.05 26.01 14.22
N PRO A 902 13.53 25.13 15.12
CA PRO A 902 14.94 25.09 15.51
C PRO A 902 15.90 24.85 14.33
N SER A 903 17.14 25.30 14.45
CA SER A 903 18.16 25.08 13.40
C SER A 903 18.77 23.68 13.51
N PHE A 904 18.33 22.77 12.64
CA PHE A 904 18.85 21.40 12.52
C PHE A 904 20.13 21.29 11.69
N THR A 905 20.75 22.42 11.30
CA THR A 905 21.98 22.48 10.46
C THR A 905 23.20 21.72 11.01
N ARG A 906 23.16 21.28 12.28
CA ARG A 906 24.21 20.49 12.94
C ARG A 906 23.75 19.08 13.33
N ASN A 907 22.48 18.77 13.15
CA ASN A 907 21.87 17.51 13.53
C ASN A 907 22.35 16.41 12.56
N SER A 908 23.16 15.47 13.07
CA SER A 908 23.80 14.44 12.25
C SER A 908 22.81 13.49 11.58
N PHE A 909 21.65 13.25 12.20
CA PHE A 909 20.56 12.44 11.64
C PHE A 909 19.89 13.15 10.46
N CYS A 910 19.56 14.44 10.60
CA CYS A 910 18.97 15.23 9.51
C CYS A 910 19.93 15.37 8.32
N LEU A 911 21.24 15.48 8.58
CA LEU A 911 22.29 15.55 7.57
C LEU A 911 22.54 14.22 6.81
N ASN A 912 21.90 13.11 7.20
CA ASN A 912 21.87 11.90 6.36
C ASN A 912 20.92 12.08 5.17
N CYS A 913 19.73 12.67 5.34
CA CYS A 913 18.77 12.86 4.25
C CYS A 913 18.96 14.21 3.51
N HIS A 914 19.38 15.26 4.21
CA HIS A 914 19.55 16.59 3.63
C HIS A 914 20.95 16.78 3.04
N THR A 915 21.03 17.05 1.73
CA THR A 915 22.31 17.19 1.02
C THR A 915 22.31 18.41 0.08
N ALA A 916 23.51 18.82 -0.36
CA ALA A 916 23.67 19.91 -1.34
C ALA A 916 23.12 19.56 -2.75
N SER A 917 22.87 18.27 -3.02
CA SER A 917 22.21 17.76 -4.23
C SER A 917 20.70 17.58 -4.08
N SER A 918 20.20 17.55 -2.85
CA SER A 918 18.76 17.45 -2.56
C SER A 918 18.06 18.78 -2.90
N THR A 919 16.77 18.75 -3.23
CA THR A 919 15.99 19.95 -3.59
C THR A 919 14.76 20.12 -2.70
N GLY A 920 14.18 21.33 -2.69
CA GLY A 920 12.97 21.63 -1.95
C GLY A 920 13.13 21.36 -0.45
N LYS A 921 12.14 20.68 0.17
CA LYS A 921 12.12 20.43 1.62
C LYS A 921 13.20 19.44 2.11
N LEU A 922 13.98 18.83 1.21
CA LEU A 922 15.13 17.98 1.53
C LEU A 922 16.49 18.67 1.30
N ALA A 923 16.54 19.92 0.84
CA ALA A 923 17.79 20.67 0.67
C ALA A 923 18.41 21.06 2.03
N LEU A 924 19.70 21.43 2.04
CA LEU A 924 20.41 21.79 3.29
C LEU A 924 19.85 23.06 3.96
N ASP A 925 19.35 24.02 3.19
CA ASP A 925 18.70 25.23 3.70
C ASP A 925 17.35 24.95 4.36
N ALA A 926 16.74 23.79 4.10
CA ALA A 926 15.57 23.35 4.83
C ALA A 926 15.85 23.09 6.32
N LEU A 927 17.12 22.89 6.72
CA LEU A 927 17.55 22.73 8.10
C LEU A 927 17.84 24.05 8.85
N ASN A 928 17.81 25.20 8.15
CA ASN A 928 17.99 26.51 8.78
C ASN A 928 16.83 26.85 9.73
N GLU A 929 17.10 27.71 10.72
CA GLU A 929 16.08 28.24 11.64
C GLU A 929 14.84 28.81 10.94
N GLY A 930 13.66 28.62 11.55
CA GLY A 930 12.39 29.17 11.11
C GLY A 930 12.45 30.68 10.93
N GLN A 931 11.85 31.16 9.84
CA GLN A 931 11.58 32.58 9.61
C GLN A 931 10.10 32.94 9.87
N VAL A 932 9.31 31.93 10.22
CA VAL A 932 7.90 32.00 10.63
C VAL A 932 7.69 30.99 11.78
N PRO A 933 6.64 31.18 12.62
CA PRO A 933 6.26 30.20 13.62
C PRO A 933 6.02 28.80 13.01
N SER A 934 6.38 27.77 13.75
CA SER A 934 6.60 26.44 13.19
C SER A 934 5.33 25.71 12.77
N GLU A 935 4.14 26.14 13.20
CA GLU A 935 2.86 25.69 12.63
C GLU A 935 2.62 26.18 11.18
N PHE A 936 3.23 27.30 10.80
CA PHE A 936 3.19 27.87 9.43
C PHE A 936 4.42 27.53 8.58
N ASP A 937 5.52 27.06 9.19
CA ASP A 937 6.73 26.69 8.44
C ASP A 937 6.49 25.45 7.58
N VAL A 938 6.45 25.63 6.26
CA VAL A 938 6.20 24.54 5.30
C VAL A 938 7.27 23.44 5.34
N ARG A 939 8.45 23.68 5.93
CA ARG A 939 9.56 22.73 6.01
C ARG A 939 9.43 21.75 7.18
N ARG A 940 8.48 22.00 8.09
CA ARG A 940 8.22 21.16 9.27
C ARG A 940 7.99 19.70 8.89
N ARG A 941 8.47 18.76 9.71
CA ARG A 941 8.22 17.32 9.51
C ARG A 941 6.71 17.07 9.56
N PRO A 942 6.15 16.09 8.81
CA PRO A 942 4.72 15.80 8.89
C PRO A 942 4.23 15.66 10.33
N SER A 943 5.01 15.00 11.18
CA SER A 943 4.72 14.71 12.58
C SER A 943 4.85 15.86 13.60
N ALA A 944 5.34 17.06 13.24
CA ALA A 944 5.56 18.15 14.20
C ALA A 944 5.57 19.57 13.59
N PRO A 945 5.04 20.61 14.27
CA PRO A 945 4.00 20.55 15.31
C PRO A 945 2.62 20.31 14.67
N PRO A 946 1.53 20.29 15.47
CA PRO A 946 0.16 20.27 14.95
C PRO A 946 -0.11 21.39 13.94
N GLN A 947 -0.98 21.12 12.96
CA GLN A 947 -1.45 22.14 12.02
C GLN A 947 -2.25 23.24 12.75
N TYR A 948 -2.17 24.48 12.26
CA TYR A 948 -3.06 25.55 12.71
C TYR A 948 -4.52 25.09 12.61
N THR A 949 -5.29 25.35 13.66
CA THR A 949 -6.68 24.88 13.78
C THR A 949 -7.61 26.07 13.81
N SER A 950 -8.40 26.22 12.75
CA SER A 950 -9.35 27.32 12.54
C SER A 950 -10.78 26.95 12.95
N GLY A 951 -11.74 27.83 12.67
CA GLY A 951 -13.15 27.63 13.00
C GLY A 951 -13.50 27.95 14.46
N PHE A 952 -14.51 27.28 15.00
CA PHE A 952 -14.82 27.32 16.43
C PHE A 952 -13.82 26.48 17.23
N ILE A 953 -13.26 27.04 18.31
CA ILE A 953 -12.31 26.35 19.20
C ILE A 953 -13.01 26.11 20.55
N PRO A 954 -13.40 24.86 20.87
CA PRO A 954 -13.92 24.51 22.19
C PRO A 954 -12.92 24.80 23.31
N LYS A 955 -13.43 25.14 24.50
CA LYS A 955 -12.59 25.45 25.67
C LYS A 955 -11.59 24.33 26.03
N TRP A 956 -11.99 23.07 25.89
CA TRP A 956 -11.16 21.92 26.27
C TRP A 956 -9.80 21.90 25.54
N ILE A 957 -9.73 22.40 24.30
CA ILE A 957 -8.47 22.49 23.54
C ILE A 957 -7.47 23.45 24.21
N ASN A 958 -7.97 24.47 24.91
CA ASN A 958 -7.17 25.43 25.68
C ASN A 958 -6.93 24.97 27.14
N GLU A 959 -7.54 23.86 27.57
CA GLU A 959 -7.47 23.32 28.93
C GLU A 959 -6.59 22.05 28.98
N GLU A 960 -6.67 21.16 27.99
CA GLU A 960 -5.73 20.03 27.82
C GLU A 960 -4.30 20.48 27.45
N SER A 961 -4.12 21.72 27.00
CA SER A 961 -2.81 22.37 26.89
C SER A 961 -2.19 22.75 28.24
N SER A 962 -2.88 22.54 29.37
CA SER A 962 -2.28 22.62 30.71
C SER A 962 -1.61 21.29 31.10
N PRO A 963 -0.32 21.27 31.47
CA PRO A 963 0.47 20.04 31.51
C PRO A 963 0.18 19.15 32.74
N SER A 964 -0.33 17.93 32.52
CA SER A 964 -0.51 16.90 33.56
C SER A 964 0.11 15.53 33.23
N HIS A 965 1.21 15.52 32.45
CA HIS A 965 2.08 14.34 32.30
C HIS A 965 3.53 14.65 32.72
N THR A 966 3.82 14.42 34.01
CA THR A 966 5.18 14.06 34.47
C THR A 966 5.61 12.75 33.80
N VAL A 967 6.89 12.50 33.47
CA VAL A 967 8.14 12.74 34.23
C VAL A 967 9.25 13.24 33.29
N GLY A 968 10.23 14.02 33.75
CA GLY A 968 11.47 14.21 32.95
C GLY A 968 12.32 15.48 33.10
N SER A 969 11.88 16.49 33.87
CA SER A 969 12.60 17.75 34.18
C SER A 969 12.95 18.73 33.03
N GLN A 970 12.43 19.96 33.17
CA GLN A 970 12.91 21.23 32.57
C GLN A 970 12.88 21.41 31.03
N GLN A 971 11.70 21.72 30.49
CA GLN A 971 11.35 23.12 30.18
C GLN A 971 9.81 23.28 30.10
N MET A 972 9.32 24.53 30.07
CA MET A 972 7.90 24.89 30.21
C MET A 972 7.39 25.58 28.96
N PHE A 973 6.15 25.33 28.55
CA PHE A 973 5.47 26.06 27.48
C PHE A 973 4.02 26.40 27.86
N PHE A 974 3.48 27.43 27.20
CA PHE A 974 2.17 28.07 27.43
C PHE A 974 1.97 28.76 28.78
N THR A 975 2.52 29.97 28.88
CA THR A 975 1.91 31.09 29.63
C THR A 975 1.74 32.29 28.70
N ASP A 976 0.79 33.17 29.05
CA ASP A 976 0.54 34.51 28.48
C ASP A 976 0.03 34.61 27.03
N TYR A 977 -1.31 34.58 26.88
CA TYR A 977 -2.01 35.54 26.01
C TYR A 977 -3.44 35.86 26.50
N LEU A 978 -3.58 36.94 27.28
CA LEU A 978 -4.87 37.56 27.61
C LEU A 978 -4.71 39.07 27.84
N LYS A 979 -5.68 39.85 27.34
CA LYS A 979 -5.74 41.34 27.32
C LYS A 979 -4.75 41.97 26.31
N ALA A 980 -5.10 43.02 25.55
CA ALA A 980 -6.34 43.77 25.38
C ALA A 980 -6.41 44.26 23.90
N THR A 981 -7.48 44.83 23.34
CA THR A 981 -8.61 45.57 23.92
C THR A 981 -9.95 45.29 23.24
N SER A 982 -11.00 45.10 24.05
CA SER A 982 -12.36 45.50 23.69
C SER A 982 -12.55 46.99 23.98
N ASP A 983 -13.27 47.71 23.12
CA ASP A 983 -13.76 49.05 23.48
C ASP A 983 -14.96 48.97 24.44
N SER A 984 -15.12 50.04 25.23
CA SER A 984 -16.10 50.23 26.32
C SER A 984 -17.54 50.51 25.85
N PRO A 985 -18.56 50.50 26.74
CA PRO A 985 -18.49 50.47 28.22
C PRO A 985 -19.13 49.26 28.93
#